data_AF-A0A7X7J2J2-F1
#
_entry.id   AF-A0A7X7J2J2-F1
#
_cell.length_a   1.000
_cell.length_b   1.000
_cell.length_c   1.000
_cell.angle_alpha   90.00
_cell.angle_beta   90.00
_cell.angle_gamma   90.00
#
_symmetry.space_group_name_H-M   'P 1'
#
loop_
_entity.id
_entity.type
_entity.pdbx_description
1 polymer ?
#
loop_
_entity_poly.entity_id
_entity_poly.type
_entity_poly.pdbx_seq_one_letter_code
_entity_poly.pdbx_strand_id
1 'polypeptide(L)'
;MSEWGRDCQCRSGVSRREALKIGAGTAGLLATGTRAQAEPGHIPPQCKVPPAKEWFDQLLRPGKPITYSGKQLEKLVFPIGGIGTGTIWLHGSGRLVNWQIFNNIQKDSLVDDTFFAVRAQEEGKPPVVRVLQQEPIGPFMGIRDVSFVGEYPFGRVSFTDPELPVQIELEAFNPLIPLNERDSAIPCAIFTLRATNKTDKPVQVSLLSSLQNAVGHIGRGASRGVTHESYGGNLNFPLIDEHMTAVILKAQPGKPAEFSPPVELIVDHQELPALETSPVRGLTLAGVGRQGRNPNIQTVYWLTGGDLKRVGGSLLKQAVEDVREYGAFLLLSGTKNPLLSPVQPSAATGVRRRETIFASFDDPSFGHWTTKGKAFQRPRGGTMPDQNPVTGFLGGGLVNSYDPNDEPQGRMTSPVFVIQEKYISFLVGGGRHPDQCCINLVIDGKVVRSSTGKNTENLKREEWDVSEFANREARIELVDERSDGWGHILVDDIRFSNLPTGVVTTEEAEAWNALIDDARPRATSRPAGVGRGKVMLMPMDVDKAGSPAEQSAVRDKLLSKIASLTGVTYRPQVGRESDAPSFGTMCLATPQEDASMSHDWSDRDLLHRLLADSGRLSSFKLPPAAAGPTEPRRTLNAALCVERNIPPGRAAEAVFIFTWHFPNQYYPQNSYEQGGRRGVAIGSMYDNWYRDALDVARHVVANLTDLRKQTVAYHDALFDTTLPQYFIDAAAANVSIIRSPTCFWAKEGAFYGFEGCRPEGGGCCPMNCNHVWNYEQSLAKLWPALDRDMRKTELKFQQIEQGGTYHRVAVPRETPNRSSFPVADGQCGAVLKAYREHLQSADRRFLDEYWDRIKKAMDFAIKNWDKDGDGLMEQPQFNTYDRDIYGHNTFVTSLYLAALRAAEEMARLCGDKPAADKYRQLFEKGQDAAAKLFDGEYYIQIADNINLGYGKGCWADQVVGQWWACVLNLGDILPNEQVRSVLKAIFKHNWLWKIDGFQGTQRFLQFADGDDKGLLCGSWPKGGRPEDPILYRDECWTGVEYQVAAHKIYVGQIEEGLAIVRGARERYDGTKRSPWNEIECGDYYVRALSSWSLLLAAQGYAYDGPAQRLSFNPRITPDDHRSFFSTADGWGRFEQKRSGNSQTNALAFDWGRCDLRELRFGLPSGVTKVTAKAKLDDRGLFIETKLDKGTAVITLTTPITAVAGNTVTVEMSF
;
A
#
# COMPACT_ATOMS: atom_id res chain seq x y z
N MET A 1 -28.70 -12.13 5.17
CA MET A 1 -27.90 -10.96 4.75
C MET A 1 -26.62 -10.87 5.58
N SER A 2 -25.83 -11.94 5.63
CA SER A 2 -24.65 -12.06 6.48
C SER A 2 -23.54 -12.74 5.69
N GLU A 3 -22.89 -12.00 4.80
CA GLU A 3 -21.72 -12.50 4.05
C GLU A 3 -20.69 -11.43 3.68
N TRP A 4 -21.04 -10.14 3.72
CA TRP A 4 -20.18 -9.05 3.23
C TRP A 4 -19.18 -8.46 4.24
N GLY A 5 -19.21 -8.89 5.51
CA GLY A 5 -18.25 -8.47 6.54
C GLY A 5 -16.92 -9.24 6.56
N ARG A 6 -16.62 -10.04 5.52
CA ARG A 6 -15.46 -10.96 5.50
C ARG A 6 -14.25 -10.48 4.68
N ASP A 7 -14.35 -9.39 3.91
CA ASP A 7 -13.27 -8.95 3.01
C ASP A 7 -12.21 -8.03 3.64
N CYS A 8 -12.38 -7.61 4.90
CA CYS A 8 -11.27 -7.09 5.71
C CYS A 8 -10.46 -8.25 6.29
N GLN A 9 -9.68 -8.95 5.45
CA GLN A 9 -8.70 -9.93 5.92
C GLN A 9 -7.48 -9.23 6.54
N CYS A 10 -7.65 -8.81 7.80
CA CYS A 10 -6.59 -8.52 8.76
C CYS A 10 -6.76 -9.48 9.94
N ARG A 11 -6.42 -10.76 9.75
CA ARG A 11 -6.33 -11.72 10.86
C ARG A 11 -4.95 -11.61 11.50
N SER A 12 -4.85 -10.91 12.63
CA SER A 12 -3.92 -11.34 13.68
C SER A 12 -4.50 -12.63 14.28
N GLY A 13 -3.76 -13.74 14.17
CA GLY A 13 -4.25 -15.09 14.43
C GLY A 13 -4.61 -15.40 15.88
N VAL A 14 -5.79 -14.98 16.33
CA VAL A 14 -6.47 -15.58 17.49
C VAL A 14 -7.96 -15.69 17.16
N SER A 15 -8.47 -16.92 17.08
CA SER A 15 -9.89 -17.15 16.86
C SER A 15 -10.71 -16.77 18.12
N ARG A 16 -11.97 -16.35 17.94
CA ARG A 16 -12.92 -16.07 19.05
C ARG A 16 -13.08 -17.26 20.02
N ARG A 17 -12.72 -18.48 19.58
CA ARG A 17 -12.73 -19.73 20.36
C ARG A 17 -11.45 -19.95 21.19
N GLU A 18 -10.34 -19.30 20.84
CA GLU A 18 -9.09 -19.31 21.63
C GLU A 18 -9.11 -18.25 22.74
N ALA A 19 -9.72 -17.08 22.48
CA ALA A 19 -9.95 -16.07 23.52
C ALA A 19 -10.80 -16.61 24.70
N LEU A 20 -11.76 -17.51 24.42
CA LEU A 20 -12.58 -18.18 25.43
C LEU A 20 -11.88 -19.39 26.09
N LYS A 21 -10.82 -19.94 25.50
CA LYS A 21 -10.06 -21.08 26.07
C LYS A 21 -8.89 -20.65 26.95
N ILE A 22 -8.38 -19.44 26.81
CA ILE A 22 -7.38 -18.86 27.74
C ILE A 22 -8.05 -18.45 29.08
N GLY A 23 -9.38 -18.39 29.15
CA GLY A 23 -10.16 -18.15 30.37
C GLY A 23 -10.39 -19.35 31.29
N ALA A 24 -9.85 -20.54 30.98
CA ALA A 24 -10.08 -21.76 31.76
C ALA A 24 -8.77 -22.50 32.05
N GLY A 25 -7.87 -21.88 32.83
CA GLY A 25 -6.59 -22.52 33.12
C GLY A 25 -5.63 -21.80 34.05
N THR A 26 -6.10 -21.06 35.07
CA THR A 26 -5.26 -20.65 36.22
C THR A 26 -6.15 -20.33 37.42
N ALA A 27 -6.73 -21.37 38.01
CA ALA A 27 -7.21 -21.33 39.38
C ALA A 27 -6.04 -21.73 40.28
N GLY A 28 -5.33 -20.75 40.85
CA GLY A 28 -4.30 -21.02 41.85
C GLY A 28 -3.17 -20.00 41.90
N LEU A 29 -3.46 -18.77 42.35
CA LEU A 29 -2.56 -17.90 43.13
C LEU A 29 -3.32 -16.58 43.42
N LEU A 30 -4.13 -16.62 44.48
CA LEU A 30 -4.68 -15.43 45.13
C LEU A 30 -3.69 -14.97 46.20
N ALA A 31 -2.98 -13.87 45.94
CA ALA A 31 -2.66 -12.85 46.94
C ALA A 31 -1.88 -11.68 46.29
N THR A 32 -2.34 -10.46 46.59
CA THR A 32 -1.74 -9.13 46.33
C THR A 32 -2.01 -8.50 44.95
N GLY A 33 -2.82 -7.43 44.97
CA GLY A 33 -2.93 -6.43 43.88
C GLY A 33 -4.12 -6.62 42.94
N THR A 34 -5.33 -6.27 43.39
CA THR A 34 -6.48 -6.04 42.50
C THR A 34 -6.18 -4.90 41.51
N ARG A 35 -5.71 -5.23 40.30
CA ARG A 35 -5.91 -4.34 39.13
C ARG A 35 -7.36 -4.48 38.70
N ALA A 36 -8.16 -3.46 38.99
CA ALA A 36 -9.50 -3.32 38.43
C ALA A 36 -9.42 -3.44 36.91
N GLN A 37 -10.11 -4.41 36.32
CA GLN A 37 -10.41 -4.39 34.90
C GLN A 37 -11.30 -3.16 34.67
N ALA A 38 -10.80 -2.17 33.92
CA ALA A 38 -11.56 -0.97 33.61
C ALA A 38 -12.83 -1.35 32.85
N GLU A 39 -13.97 -0.76 33.21
CA GLU A 39 -15.22 -0.96 32.46
C GLU A 39 -15.05 -0.54 30.99
N PRO A 40 -15.62 -1.27 30.01
CA PRO A 40 -15.58 -0.88 28.60
C PRO A 40 -16.11 0.54 28.39
N GLY A 41 -15.23 1.46 27.97
CA GLY A 41 -15.57 2.88 27.77
C GLY A 41 -15.19 3.81 28.93
N HIS A 42 -14.57 3.31 29.99
CA HIS A 42 -13.95 4.14 31.02
C HIS A 42 -12.68 4.83 30.47
N ILE A 43 -12.71 6.15 30.39
CA ILE A 43 -11.53 6.97 30.10
C ILE A 43 -10.82 7.24 31.44
N PRO A 44 -9.57 6.79 31.62
CA PRO A 44 -8.85 7.03 32.86
C PRO A 44 -8.67 8.53 33.12
N PRO A 45 -8.94 9.05 34.35
CA PRO A 45 -8.88 10.48 34.64
C PRO A 45 -7.56 11.17 34.27
N GLN A 46 -6.44 10.46 34.40
CA GLN A 46 -5.12 10.97 34.03
C GLN A 46 -4.98 11.29 32.54
N CYS A 47 -5.76 10.64 31.66
CA CYS A 47 -5.75 10.92 30.22
C CYS A 47 -6.40 12.28 29.88
N LYS A 48 -7.14 12.87 30.82
CA LYS A 48 -7.83 14.16 30.67
C LYS A 48 -7.05 15.34 31.28
N VAL A 49 -5.89 15.09 31.87
CA VAL A 49 -5.07 16.15 32.48
C VAL A 49 -4.30 16.91 31.39
N PRO A 50 -4.57 18.21 31.16
CA PRO A 50 -3.87 18.99 30.16
C PRO A 50 -2.39 19.22 30.52
N PRO A 51 -1.53 19.51 29.52
CA PRO A 51 -0.17 19.94 29.77
C PRO A 51 -0.16 21.32 30.47
N ALA A 52 1.03 21.71 30.94
CA ALA A 52 1.23 23.01 31.56
C ALA A 52 0.93 24.17 30.58
N LYS A 53 0.63 25.36 31.13
CA LYS A 53 0.22 26.55 30.37
C LYS A 53 1.22 26.92 29.27
N GLU A 54 2.51 26.68 29.51
CA GLU A 54 3.60 26.95 28.58
C GLU A 54 3.45 26.20 27.26
N TRP A 55 2.79 25.03 27.27
CA TRP A 55 2.46 24.30 26.05
C TRP A 55 1.43 25.07 25.22
N PHE A 56 0.37 25.59 25.84
CA PHE A 56 -0.65 26.41 25.14
C PHE A 56 -0.09 27.74 24.63
N ASP A 57 0.79 28.38 25.40
CA ASP A 57 1.44 29.66 25.03
C ASP A 57 2.27 29.57 23.74
N GLN A 58 2.54 28.36 23.24
CA GLN A 58 3.27 28.10 22.00
C GLN A 58 2.37 27.87 20.77
N LEU A 59 1.05 27.68 20.94
CA LEU A 59 0.15 27.30 19.84
C LEU A 59 0.04 28.36 18.74
N LEU A 60 0.13 29.64 19.09
CA LEU A 60 0.05 30.74 18.13
C LEU A 60 1.40 31.35 17.78
N ARG A 61 2.52 30.82 18.33
CA ARG A 61 3.83 31.38 18.04
C ARG A 61 4.23 31.02 16.60
N PRO A 62 4.64 32.00 15.78
CA PRO A 62 5.32 31.71 14.53
C PRO A 62 6.50 30.78 14.82
N GLY A 63 6.56 29.67 14.10
CA GLY A 63 7.62 28.69 14.28
C GLY A 63 8.79 28.96 13.35
N LYS A 64 9.94 28.38 13.68
CA LYS A 64 11.03 28.17 12.72
C LYS A 64 10.85 26.80 12.07
N PRO A 65 11.48 26.54 10.90
CA PRO A 65 11.53 25.20 10.33
C PRO A 65 11.91 24.15 11.37
N ILE A 66 11.23 23.01 11.35
CA ILE A 66 11.48 21.92 12.31
C ILE A 66 12.80 21.24 11.93
N THR A 67 13.76 21.23 12.84
CA THR A 67 15.04 20.53 12.68
C THR A 67 15.03 19.24 13.52
N TYR A 68 15.22 18.11 12.86
CA TYR A 68 15.31 16.79 13.48
C TYR A 68 16.78 16.41 13.69
N SER A 69 17.08 15.81 14.84
CA SER A 69 18.44 15.34 15.18
C SER A 69 18.40 14.20 16.20
N GLY A 70 19.53 13.48 16.35
CA GLY A 70 19.64 12.37 17.30
C GLY A 70 18.57 11.30 17.07
N LYS A 71 17.87 10.89 18.13
CA LYS A 71 16.83 9.84 18.07
C LYS A 71 15.68 10.14 17.13
N GLN A 72 15.41 11.42 16.85
CA GLN A 72 14.36 11.79 15.90
C GLN A 72 14.66 11.27 14.50
N LEU A 73 15.93 11.07 14.12
CA LEU A 73 16.29 10.63 12.77
C LEU A 73 15.91 9.17 12.47
N GLU A 74 15.69 8.34 13.51
CA GLU A 74 15.54 6.88 13.38
C GLU A 74 14.28 6.44 12.61
N LYS A 75 13.22 7.26 12.61
CA LYS A 75 11.98 6.98 11.88
C LYS A 75 11.72 7.96 10.74
N LEU A 76 12.62 8.92 10.51
CA LEU A 76 12.47 9.87 9.41
C LEU A 76 12.67 9.15 8.08
N VAL A 77 11.63 9.20 7.24
CA VAL A 77 11.71 8.79 5.85
C VAL A 77 10.93 9.77 4.98
N PHE A 78 11.64 10.46 4.11
CA PHE A 78 11.13 11.51 3.24
C PHE A 78 10.97 10.99 1.80
N PRO A 79 9.76 10.88 1.24
CA PRO A 79 9.56 10.30 -0.09
C PRO A 79 9.89 11.29 -1.22
N ILE A 80 10.67 10.84 -2.20
CA ILE A 80 11.08 11.61 -3.38
C ILE A 80 10.70 10.85 -4.65
N GLY A 81 9.90 11.45 -5.52
CA GLY A 81 9.48 10.86 -6.81
C GLY A 81 8.12 11.41 -7.25
N GLY A 82 7.91 11.60 -8.56
CA GLY A 82 6.70 12.24 -9.10
C GLY A 82 5.41 11.46 -8.83
N ILE A 83 4.26 12.14 -8.95
CA ILE A 83 2.92 11.56 -8.79
C ILE A 83 2.77 10.31 -9.68
N GLY A 84 2.51 9.16 -9.07
CA GLY A 84 2.31 7.89 -9.78
C GLY A 84 3.55 7.33 -10.49
N THR A 85 4.75 7.80 -10.15
CA THR A 85 6.00 7.34 -10.79
C THR A 85 6.83 6.37 -9.95
N GLY A 86 6.43 6.10 -8.72
CA GLY A 86 7.25 5.45 -7.70
C GLY A 86 8.18 6.43 -6.99
N THR A 87 8.75 6.01 -5.85
CA THR A 87 9.56 6.87 -4.98
C THR A 87 10.84 6.22 -4.52
N ILE A 88 11.83 7.06 -4.20
CA ILE A 88 13.04 6.73 -3.45
C ILE A 88 12.99 7.55 -2.17
N TRP A 89 13.21 6.94 -1.01
CA TRP A 89 13.02 7.62 0.26
C TRP A 89 14.36 8.04 0.85
N LEU A 90 14.45 9.27 1.33
CA LEU A 90 15.62 9.79 2.04
C LEU A 90 15.40 9.57 3.55
N HIS A 91 16.21 8.71 4.14
CA HIS A 91 16.21 8.44 5.58
C HIS A 91 16.85 9.60 6.35
N GLY A 92 16.45 9.79 7.62
CA GLY A 92 17.01 10.83 8.50
C GLY A 92 18.53 10.77 8.68
N SER A 93 19.15 9.59 8.47
CA SER A 93 20.61 9.44 8.52
C SER A 93 21.34 9.95 7.27
N GLY A 94 20.64 10.31 6.19
CA GLY A 94 21.19 10.67 4.88
C GLY A 94 21.20 9.53 3.85
N ARG A 95 20.88 8.31 4.27
CA ARG A 95 20.81 7.11 3.41
C ARG A 95 19.56 7.11 2.52
N LEU A 96 19.69 6.61 1.29
CA LEU A 96 18.54 6.30 0.42
C LEU A 96 18.00 4.89 0.71
N VAL A 97 16.70 4.80 0.99
CA VAL A 97 15.99 3.58 1.40
C VAL A 97 14.66 3.45 0.65
N ASN A 98 13.99 2.31 0.82
CA ASN A 98 12.63 2.03 0.33
C ASN A 98 12.44 2.39 -1.15
N TRP A 99 13.11 1.63 -2.02
CA TRP A 99 13.04 1.83 -3.46
C TRP A 99 11.74 1.27 -4.02
N GLN A 100 10.82 2.17 -4.38
CA GLN A 100 9.47 1.87 -4.84
C GLN A 100 9.25 2.28 -6.31
N ILE A 101 10.35 2.45 -7.05
CA ILE A 101 10.35 2.80 -8.48
C ILE A 101 10.10 1.59 -9.39
N PHE A 102 10.10 0.37 -8.85
CA PHE A 102 9.96 -0.88 -9.61
C PHE A 102 8.50 -1.36 -9.69
N ASN A 103 7.54 -0.43 -9.63
CA ASN A 103 6.09 -0.70 -9.56
C ASN A 103 5.70 -1.60 -8.36
N ASN A 104 6.34 -1.35 -7.22
CA ASN A 104 6.29 -2.17 -6.02
C ASN A 104 5.84 -1.32 -4.81
N ILE A 105 5.18 -1.92 -3.81
CA ILE A 105 4.67 -1.23 -2.60
C ILE A 105 5.48 -1.62 -1.34
N GLN A 106 6.40 -2.56 -1.46
CA GLN A 106 7.17 -3.10 -0.34
C GLN A 106 8.12 -2.02 0.23
N LYS A 107 8.35 -2.10 1.54
CA LYS A 107 9.21 -1.17 2.28
C LYS A 107 10.61 -1.72 2.57
N ASP A 108 10.89 -2.96 2.18
CA ASP A 108 12.19 -3.62 2.42
C ASP A 108 13.14 -3.55 1.20
N SER A 109 12.74 -2.87 0.12
CA SER A 109 13.56 -2.71 -1.08
C SER A 109 14.73 -1.75 -0.84
N LEU A 110 15.96 -2.27 -0.91
CA LEU A 110 17.17 -1.49 -0.71
C LEU A 110 18.20 -1.74 -1.83
N VAL A 111 18.67 -0.63 -2.41
CA VAL A 111 19.73 -0.63 -3.41
C VAL A 111 21.03 -0.14 -2.74
N ASP A 112 21.92 -1.08 -2.42
CA ASP A 112 23.02 -0.91 -1.44
C ASP A 112 24.11 0.07 -1.88
N ASP A 113 24.71 -0.15 -3.05
CA ASP A 113 25.82 0.68 -3.58
C ASP A 113 25.38 2.04 -4.16
N THR A 114 24.26 2.58 -3.67
CA THR A 114 23.72 3.89 -4.06
C THR A 114 23.84 4.88 -2.90
N PHE A 115 24.76 5.82 -3.01
CA PHE A 115 25.11 6.76 -1.92
C PHE A 115 25.79 8.01 -2.46
N PHE A 116 25.94 9.02 -1.60
CA PHE A 116 26.75 10.21 -1.85
C PHE A 116 28.03 10.17 -1.01
N ALA A 117 29.10 10.74 -1.52
CA ALA A 117 30.37 10.84 -0.79
C ALA A 117 31.07 12.18 -1.04
N VAL A 118 31.94 12.55 -0.12
CA VAL A 118 32.80 13.73 -0.23
C VAL A 118 34.24 13.33 0.01
N ARG A 119 35.15 13.90 -0.78
CA ARG A 119 36.56 14.07 -0.43
C ARG A 119 36.83 15.54 -0.24
N ALA A 120 37.51 15.91 0.84
CA ALA A 120 37.95 17.28 1.06
C ALA A 120 39.43 17.30 1.47
N GLN A 121 40.21 18.17 0.84
CA GLN A 121 41.63 18.35 1.12
C GLN A 121 41.95 19.83 1.25
N GLU A 122 42.19 20.27 2.48
CA GLU A 122 42.76 21.59 2.74
C GLU A 122 44.24 21.61 2.29
N GLU A 123 44.68 22.75 1.76
CA GLU A 123 46.07 22.93 1.34
C GLU A 123 47.09 22.56 2.44
N GLY A 124 47.98 21.61 2.12
CA GLY A 124 49.03 21.11 3.01
C GLY A 124 48.59 20.03 4.00
N LYS A 125 47.33 19.58 3.95
CA LYS A 125 46.81 18.47 4.77
C LYS A 125 46.49 17.22 3.91
N PRO A 126 46.46 16.02 4.51
CA PRO A 126 45.98 14.83 3.83
C PRO A 126 44.48 14.96 3.51
N PRO A 127 43.98 14.30 2.44
CA PRO A 127 42.56 14.29 2.10
C PRO A 127 41.74 13.49 3.12
N VAL A 128 40.51 13.94 3.36
CA VAL A 128 39.52 13.25 4.19
C VAL A 128 38.36 12.82 3.32
N VAL A 129 37.99 11.54 3.39
CA VAL A 129 36.89 10.95 2.62
C VAL A 129 35.79 10.49 3.56
N ARG A 130 34.53 10.78 3.20
CA ARG A 130 33.32 10.38 3.94
C ARG A 130 32.19 9.98 3.00
N VAL A 131 31.41 8.97 3.39
CA VAL A 131 30.06 8.78 2.84
C VAL A 131 29.11 9.75 3.56
N LEU A 132 28.22 10.41 2.83
CA LEU A 132 27.28 11.39 3.37
C LEU A 132 26.04 10.71 3.97
N GLN A 133 26.28 9.93 5.02
CA GLN A 133 25.27 9.32 5.89
C GLN A 133 25.93 8.90 7.22
N GLN A 134 25.17 8.58 8.25
CA GLN A 134 25.74 8.14 9.53
C GLN A 134 26.42 6.76 9.44
N GLU A 135 25.81 5.82 8.71
CA GLU A 135 26.32 4.45 8.62
C GLU A 135 27.47 4.33 7.60
N PRO A 136 28.60 3.67 7.93
CA PRO A 136 29.69 3.46 6.97
C PRO A 136 29.28 2.51 5.83
N ILE A 137 29.93 2.65 4.67
CA ILE A 137 29.78 1.74 3.52
C ILE A 137 31.15 1.24 3.08
N GLY A 138 31.49 0.01 3.47
CA GLY A 138 32.82 -0.56 3.21
C GLY A 138 33.93 0.35 3.77
N PRO A 139 34.88 0.82 2.95
CA PRO A 139 35.96 1.73 3.37
C PRO A 139 35.51 3.18 3.61
N PHE A 140 34.31 3.56 3.15
CA PHE A 140 33.81 4.93 3.35
C PHE A 140 33.26 5.07 4.77
N MET A 141 33.98 5.83 5.60
CA MET A 141 33.51 6.19 6.95
C MET A 141 32.30 7.12 6.87
N GLY A 142 31.31 6.88 7.73
CA GLY A 142 30.13 7.73 7.86
C GLY A 142 30.42 9.06 8.56
N ILE A 143 29.47 9.98 8.46
CA ILE A 143 29.47 11.29 9.13
C ILE A 143 29.05 11.13 10.59
N ARG A 144 29.69 11.88 11.49
CA ARG A 144 29.38 11.84 12.93
C ARG A 144 28.02 12.42 13.27
N ASP A 145 27.77 13.66 12.85
CA ASP A 145 26.56 14.41 13.21
C ASP A 145 25.74 14.75 11.97
N VAL A 146 24.46 14.40 12.02
CA VAL A 146 23.48 14.66 10.96
C VAL A 146 22.30 15.41 11.56
N SER A 147 21.78 16.37 10.80
CA SER A 147 20.49 17.00 11.10
C SER A 147 19.65 17.10 9.83
N PHE A 148 18.34 17.06 9.99
CA PHE A 148 17.38 17.02 8.88
C PHE A 148 16.35 18.14 9.02
N VAL A 149 16.05 18.84 7.94
CA VAL A 149 14.91 19.76 7.81
C VAL A 149 14.08 19.30 6.62
N GLY A 150 12.78 19.08 6.83
CA GLY A 150 11.87 18.66 5.76
C GLY A 150 10.64 19.55 5.68
N GLU A 151 10.72 20.54 4.82
CA GLU A 151 9.58 21.37 4.41
C GLU A 151 9.16 20.86 3.03
N TYR A 152 8.16 19.97 3.01
CA TYR A 152 7.79 19.24 1.79
C TYR A 152 7.44 20.23 0.66
N PRO A 153 8.09 20.13 -0.54
CA PRO A 153 8.75 18.96 -1.13
C PRO A 153 10.28 18.87 -0.99
N PHE A 154 10.93 19.70 -0.16
CA PHE A 154 12.38 19.69 0.03
C PHE A 154 12.79 18.94 1.29
N GLY A 155 13.66 17.93 1.13
CA GLY A 155 14.41 17.34 2.23
C GLY A 155 15.84 17.89 2.24
N ARG A 156 16.26 18.47 3.35
CA ARG A 156 17.61 19.04 3.53
C ARG A 156 18.34 18.34 4.66
N VAL A 157 19.53 17.83 4.36
CA VAL A 157 20.38 17.11 5.32
C VAL A 157 21.69 17.87 5.48
N SER A 158 22.02 18.24 6.72
CA SER A 158 23.31 18.87 7.05
C SER A 158 24.23 17.84 7.71
N PHE A 159 25.43 17.72 7.16
CA PHE A 159 26.45 16.76 7.60
C PHE A 159 27.61 17.50 8.28
N THR A 160 27.86 17.18 9.54
CA THR A 160 28.91 17.80 10.34
C THR A 160 29.90 16.73 10.81
N ASP A 161 31.16 16.88 10.39
CA ASP A 161 32.26 16.02 10.83
C ASP A 161 33.48 16.92 11.14
N PRO A 162 34.03 16.88 12.38
CA PRO A 162 35.20 17.68 12.76
C PRO A 162 36.46 17.43 11.92
N GLU A 163 36.57 16.29 11.23
CA GLU A 163 37.69 15.99 10.35
C GLU A 163 37.52 16.57 8.95
N LEU A 164 36.31 16.98 8.54
CA LEU A 164 36.09 17.62 7.26
C LEU A 164 36.37 19.14 7.35
N PRO A 165 37.22 19.71 6.48
CA PRO A 165 37.44 21.17 6.42
C PRO A 165 36.27 21.95 5.79
N VAL A 166 35.15 21.27 5.51
CA VAL A 166 33.98 21.84 4.83
C VAL A 166 32.69 21.42 5.54
N GLN A 167 31.71 22.31 5.55
CA GLN A 167 30.33 21.96 5.89
C GLN A 167 29.64 21.43 4.62
N ILE A 168 29.00 20.26 4.71
CA ILE A 168 28.25 19.69 3.59
C ILE A 168 26.75 19.73 3.89
N GLU A 169 25.98 20.10 2.87
CA GLU A 169 24.52 20.05 2.86
C GLU A 169 24.05 19.29 1.62
N LEU A 170 23.03 18.44 1.78
CA LEU A 170 22.30 17.77 0.71
C LEU A 170 20.88 18.32 0.67
N GLU A 171 20.49 18.94 -0.45
CA GLU A 171 19.09 19.21 -0.77
C GLU A 171 18.58 18.15 -1.74
N ALA A 172 17.44 17.52 -1.41
CA ALA A 172 16.80 16.50 -2.22
C ALA A 172 15.35 16.88 -2.50
N PHE A 173 14.94 16.80 -3.76
CA PHE A 173 13.55 17.05 -4.17
C PHE A 173 13.21 16.36 -5.50
N ASN A 174 11.92 16.33 -5.81
CA ASN A 174 11.44 16.17 -7.17
C ASN A 174 10.40 17.28 -7.43
N PRO A 175 10.31 17.81 -8.66
CA PRO A 175 9.44 18.93 -8.96
C PRO A 175 8.01 18.72 -8.43
N LEU A 176 7.49 19.70 -7.69
CA LEU A 176 6.13 19.68 -7.18
C LEU A 176 5.55 21.07 -7.45
N ILE A 177 4.75 21.14 -8.50
CA ILE A 177 4.23 22.39 -9.04
C ILE A 177 2.71 22.23 -9.10
N PRO A 178 1.96 22.81 -8.14
CA PRO A 178 0.51 22.74 -8.16
C PRO A 178 -0.05 23.26 -9.49
N LEU A 179 -1.13 22.64 -9.96
CA LEU A 179 -1.79 22.88 -11.25
C LEU A 179 -0.95 22.53 -12.48
N ASN A 180 0.24 21.94 -12.30
CA ASN A 180 1.03 21.33 -13.37
C ASN A 180 1.31 19.86 -13.03
N GLU A 181 0.32 19.01 -13.30
CA GLU A 181 0.36 17.58 -13.02
C GLU A 181 1.45 16.85 -13.81
N ARG A 182 1.81 17.32 -15.01
CA ARG A 182 2.84 16.69 -15.85
C ARG A 182 4.23 16.84 -15.24
N ASP A 183 4.61 18.07 -14.88
CA ASP A 183 5.92 18.31 -14.29
C ASP A 183 6.01 17.78 -12.85
N SER A 184 4.87 17.72 -12.15
CA SER A 184 4.77 17.06 -10.82
C SER A 184 4.81 15.53 -10.89
N ALA A 185 4.72 14.95 -12.09
CA ALA A 185 4.74 13.51 -12.36
C ALA A 185 5.98 13.09 -13.18
N ILE A 186 7.08 13.84 -13.09
CA ILE A 186 8.36 13.45 -13.69
C ILE A 186 8.99 12.31 -12.86
N PRO A 187 9.42 11.19 -13.47
CA PRO A 187 10.05 10.07 -12.76
C PRO A 187 11.54 10.35 -12.46
N CYS A 188 11.80 11.28 -11.55
CA CYS A 188 13.17 11.66 -11.16
C CYS A 188 13.35 11.94 -9.66
N ALA A 189 14.61 12.02 -9.22
CA ALA A 189 15.01 12.59 -7.95
C ALA A 189 16.24 13.48 -8.20
N ILE A 190 16.21 14.71 -7.68
CA ILE A 190 17.23 15.72 -7.90
C ILE A 190 17.92 15.99 -6.57
N PHE A 191 19.24 15.89 -6.56
CA PHE A 191 20.08 16.04 -5.38
C PHE A 191 21.12 17.13 -5.62
N THR A 192 21.15 18.14 -4.76
CA THR A 192 22.17 19.20 -4.80
C THR A 192 23.05 19.07 -3.57
N LEU A 193 24.32 18.73 -3.78
CA LEU A 193 25.34 18.76 -2.75
C LEU A 193 26.01 20.13 -2.73
N ARG A 194 25.99 20.79 -1.57
CA ARG A 194 26.66 22.07 -1.35
C ARG A 194 27.77 21.90 -0.33
N ALA A 195 29.00 22.25 -0.74
CA ALA A 195 30.16 22.27 0.13
C ALA A 195 30.57 23.71 0.45
N THR A 196 30.63 24.07 1.72
CA THR A 196 31.06 25.40 2.17
C THR A 196 32.41 25.30 2.88
N ASN A 197 33.42 26.01 2.38
CA ASN A 197 34.73 26.06 3.01
C ASN A 197 34.70 26.94 4.27
N LYS A 198 34.99 26.33 5.42
CA LYS A 198 35.00 26.99 6.74
C LYS A 198 36.41 27.40 7.20
N THR A 199 37.43 27.07 6.42
CA THR A 199 38.84 27.33 6.73
C THR A 199 39.31 28.67 6.14
N ASP A 200 40.53 29.06 6.49
CA ASP A 200 41.23 30.23 5.97
C ASP A 200 42.10 29.92 4.73
N LYS A 201 42.11 28.67 4.27
CA LYS A 201 42.85 28.21 3.09
C LYS A 201 41.94 27.64 2.00
N PRO A 202 42.38 27.58 0.74
CA PRO A 202 41.66 26.84 -0.30
C PRO A 202 41.50 25.35 0.07
N VAL A 203 40.33 24.80 -0.26
CA VAL A 203 40.05 23.37 -0.08
C VAL A 203 39.65 22.76 -1.42
N GLN A 204 40.35 21.71 -1.83
CA GLN A 204 39.93 20.88 -2.96
C GLN A 204 38.86 19.91 -2.49
N VAL A 205 37.69 19.95 -3.12
CA VAL A 205 36.53 19.12 -2.79
C VAL A 205 36.14 18.28 -4.01
N SER A 206 35.88 17.00 -3.79
CA SER A 206 35.25 16.11 -4.76
C SER A 206 33.90 15.65 -4.21
N LEU A 207 32.81 15.94 -4.91
CA LEU A 207 31.46 15.53 -4.57
C LEU A 207 31.06 14.38 -5.47
N LEU A 208 30.72 13.23 -4.89
CA LEU A 208 30.43 12.00 -5.62
C LEU A 208 29.01 11.53 -5.38
N SER A 209 28.36 11.05 -6.44
CA SER A 209 27.15 10.24 -6.36
C SER A 209 27.39 8.90 -7.02
N SER A 210 27.01 7.83 -6.33
CA SER A 210 26.98 6.46 -6.85
C SER A 210 25.55 6.00 -7.02
N LEU A 211 25.27 5.29 -8.12
CA LEU A 211 23.98 4.65 -8.41
C LEU A 211 24.22 3.23 -8.94
N GLN A 212 23.65 2.23 -8.27
CA GLN A 212 23.64 0.86 -8.78
C GLN A 212 22.68 0.71 -9.96
N ASN A 213 23.03 -0.13 -10.94
CA ASN A 213 22.10 -0.57 -11.98
C ASN A 213 21.07 -1.52 -11.37
N ALA A 214 19.98 -0.96 -10.87
CA ALA A 214 18.89 -1.69 -10.25
C ALA A 214 17.80 -2.09 -11.26
N VAL A 215 18.04 -2.00 -12.57
CA VAL A 215 17.10 -2.51 -13.59
C VAL A 215 16.94 -4.02 -13.39
N GLY A 216 15.71 -4.48 -13.20
CA GLY A 216 15.39 -5.85 -12.83
C GLY A 216 15.33 -6.14 -11.33
N HIS A 217 15.58 -5.16 -10.45
CA HIS A 217 15.34 -5.32 -9.01
C HIS A 217 13.84 -5.52 -8.76
N ILE A 218 13.46 -6.60 -8.08
CA ILE A 218 12.06 -6.98 -7.86
C ILE A 218 11.33 -6.18 -6.78
N GLY A 219 11.91 -5.06 -6.35
CA GLY A 219 11.30 -4.23 -5.29
C GLY A 219 11.17 -4.91 -3.93
N ARG A 220 11.91 -5.99 -3.65
CA ARG A 220 11.90 -6.71 -2.37
C ARG A 220 13.31 -7.04 -1.93
N GLY A 221 13.57 -6.91 -0.63
CA GLY A 221 14.85 -7.21 -0.02
C GLY A 221 15.98 -6.24 -0.41
N ALA A 222 17.15 -6.50 0.16
CA ALA A 222 18.35 -5.72 -0.07
C ALA A 222 19.29 -6.42 -1.05
N SER A 223 19.74 -5.67 -2.05
CA SER A 223 20.99 -5.99 -2.76
C SER A 223 22.16 -6.01 -1.77
N ARG A 224 23.19 -6.81 -2.06
CA ARG A 224 24.43 -6.88 -1.26
C ARG A 224 25.62 -6.63 -2.16
N GLY A 225 26.20 -5.43 -2.09
CA GLY A 225 27.08 -4.95 -3.16
C GLY A 225 26.40 -5.08 -4.53
N VAL A 226 27.09 -5.65 -5.52
CA VAL A 226 26.56 -5.89 -6.87
C VAL A 226 25.74 -7.18 -7.03
N THR A 227 25.12 -7.69 -5.96
CA THR A 227 24.34 -8.95 -6.01
C THR A 227 22.91 -8.79 -5.58
N HIS A 228 22.01 -9.43 -6.33
CA HIS A 228 20.62 -9.64 -5.97
C HIS A 228 20.09 -10.85 -6.74
N GLU A 229 19.10 -11.56 -6.22
CA GLU A 229 18.57 -12.76 -6.87
C GLU A 229 17.94 -12.49 -8.25
N SER A 230 17.48 -11.26 -8.48
CA SER A 230 16.78 -10.86 -9.69
C SER A 230 17.65 -10.20 -10.77
N TYR A 231 18.92 -9.95 -10.48
CA TYR A 231 19.85 -9.30 -11.41
C TYR A 231 20.40 -10.25 -12.47
N GLY A 232 21.03 -9.68 -13.49
CA GLY A 232 21.63 -10.37 -14.63
C GLY A 232 21.23 -9.71 -15.93
N GLY A 233 22.13 -9.71 -16.91
CA GLY A 233 21.89 -9.01 -18.17
C GLY A 233 22.10 -7.50 -18.09
N ASN A 234 22.54 -6.95 -16.96
CA ASN A 234 22.70 -5.52 -16.74
C ASN A 234 23.89 -4.98 -17.55
N LEU A 235 23.74 -3.75 -18.05
CA LEU A 235 24.70 -3.02 -18.88
C LEU A 235 24.65 -1.54 -18.54
N ASN A 236 25.80 -0.89 -18.47
CA ASN A 236 25.92 0.55 -18.25
C ASN A 236 26.62 1.21 -19.44
N PHE A 237 26.11 2.36 -19.89
CA PHE A 237 26.64 3.10 -21.03
C PHE A 237 26.98 4.54 -20.61
N PRO A 238 28.24 4.98 -20.75
CA PRO A 238 28.60 6.36 -20.51
C PRO A 238 28.05 7.28 -21.62
N LEU A 239 27.68 8.49 -21.25
CA LEU A 239 27.28 9.56 -22.16
C LEU A 239 27.89 10.87 -21.68
N ILE A 240 28.52 11.60 -22.59
CA ILE A 240 28.96 12.98 -22.38
C ILE A 240 28.49 13.74 -23.62
N ASP A 241 27.67 14.76 -23.42
CA ASP A 241 27.30 15.72 -24.46
C ASP A 241 27.49 17.15 -23.96
N GLU A 242 27.10 18.14 -24.76
CA GLU A 242 27.25 19.58 -24.46
C GLU A 242 26.32 20.10 -23.35
N HIS A 243 25.52 19.24 -22.72
CA HIS A 243 24.57 19.63 -21.68
C HIS A 243 24.71 18.83 -20.40
N MET A 244 25.22 17.60 -20.47
CA MET A 244 25.36 16.75 -19.30
C MET A 244 26.41 15.65 -19.45
N THR A 245 26.86 15.19 -18.28
CA THR A 245 27.59 13.94 -18.10
C THR A 245 26.65 12.92 -17.46
N ALA A 246 26.51 11.73 -18.05
CA ALA A 246 25.56 10.73 -17.60
C ALA A 246 26.06 9.29 -17.77
N VAL A 247 25.46 8.38 -17.01
CA VAL A 247 25.56 6.93 -17.21
C VAL A 247 24.15 6.39 -17.36
N ILE A 248 23.91 5.64 -18.42
CA ILE A 248 22.63 5.01 -18.74
C ILE A 248 22.68 3.56 -18.28
N LEU A 249 21.71 3.14 -17.49
CA LEU A 249 21.66 1.83 -16.84
C LEU A 249 20.50 1.04 -17.46
N LYS A 250 20.83 -0.10 -18.10
CA LYS A 250 19.88 -0.97 -18.81
C LYS A 250 20.06 -2.43 -18.37
N ALA A 251 19.12 -3.27 -18.75
CA ALA A 251 19.28 -4.71 -18.75
C ALA A 251 18.78 -5.30 -20.08
N GLN A 252 19.40 -6.39 -20.53
CA GLN A 252 18.84 -7.19 -21.61
C GLN A 252 17.53 -7.84 -21.14
N PRO A 253 16.55 -8.03 -22.04
CA PRO A 253 15.36 -8.83 -21.74
C PRO A 253 15.77 -10.20 -21.20
N GLY A 254 15.33 -10.46 -19.99
CA GLY A 254 15.67 -11.66 -19.27
C GLY A 254 15.05 -12.90 -19.90
N LYS A 255 15.69 -14.04 -19.66
CA LYS A 255 15.16 -15.35 -20.04
C LYS A 255 14.79 -16.10 -18.75
N PRO A 256 13.60 -16.70 -18.67
CA PRO A 256 13.24 -17.53 -17.52
C PRO A 256 14.20 -18.71 -17.40
N ALA A 257 14.28 -19.27 -16.20
CA ALA A 257 15.08 -20.47 -15.97
C ALA A 257 14.57 -21.62 -16.86
N GLU A 258 15.48 -22.46 -17.34
CA GLU A 258 15.17 -23.51 -18.33
C GLU A 258 15.97 -24.79 -18.08
N PHE A 259 15.29 -25.93 -18.19
CA PHE A 259 15.90 -27.22 -18.48
C PHE A 259 15.82 -27.55 -19.97
N SER A 260 16.95 -27.95 -20.56
CA SER A 260 17.01 -28.40 -21.95
C SER A 260 17.96 -29.61 -22.07
N PRO A 261 17.46 -30.80 -22.47
CA PRO A 261 16.05 -31.19 -22.67
C PRO A 261 15.18 -31.12 -21.39
N PRO A 262 13.84 -31.22 -21.49
CA PRO A 262 12.94 -31.19 -20.33
C PRO A 262 13.21 -32.29 -19.29
N VAL A 263 12.92 -31.98 -18.02
CA VAL A 263 13.05 -32.84 -16.85
C VAL A 263 11.71 -32.92 -16.11
N GLU A 264 11.41 -34.09 -15.58
CA GLU A 264 10.28 -34.33 -14.70
C GLU A 264 10.78 -34.74 -13.30
N LEU A 265 10.33 -34.04 -12.26
CA LEU A 265 10.63 -34.40 -10.87
C LEU A 265 9.41 -35.10 -10.26
N ILE A 266 9.62 -36.30 -9.74
CA ILE A 266 8.63 -37.05 -8.97
C ILE A 266 8.96 -36.87 -7.48
N VAL A 267 8.10 -36.18 -6.74
CA VAL A 267 8.39 -35.73 -5.37
C VAL A 267 7.50 -36.41 -4.32
N ASP A 268 8.08 -36.75 -3.16
CA ASP A 268 7.35 -37.30 -1.99
C ASP A 268 6.67 -36.22 -1.13
N HIS A 269 6.98 -34.96 -1.44
CA HIS A 269 6.41 -33.76 -0.85
C HIS A 269 6.14 -32.74 -1.95
N GLN A 270 4.89 -32.28 -2.10
CA GLN A 270 4.56 -31.29 -3.13
C GLN A 270 4.81 -29.83 -2.69
N GLU A 271 5.01 -29.57 -1.39
CA GLU A 271 5.36 -28.23 -0.92
C GLU A 271 6.88 -28.08 -0.97
N LEU A 272 7.38 -27.48 -2.04
CA LEU A 272 8.78 -27.14 -2.21
C LEU A 272 8.85 -25.63 -2.42
N PRO A 273 8.91 -24.84 -1.32
CA PRO A 273 8.85 -23.38 -1.40
C PRO A 273 9.86 -22.78 -2.40
N ALA A 274 11.02 -23.44 -2.53
CA ALA A 274 12.06 -23.06 -3.49
C ALA A 274 11.63 -23.16 -4.97
N LEU A 275 10.72 -24.08 -5.34
CA LEU A 275 10.25 -24.27 -6.73
C LEU A 275 8.92 -23.57 -7.04
N GLU A 276 8.16 -23.18 -6.03
CA GLU A 276 6.85 -22.51 -6.19
C GLU A 276 6.97 -21.02 -6.57
N THR A 277 8.14 -20.40 -6.38
CA THR A 277 8.34 -18.95 -6.52
C THR A 277 8.55 -18.47 -7.95
N SER A 278 8.95 -19.33 -8.89
CA SER A 278 9.11 -18.96 -10.31
C SER A 278 9.07 -20.17 -11.24
N PRO A 279 8.31 -20.13 -12.35
CA PRO A 279 8.26 -21.22 -13.31
C PRO A 279 9.61 -21.44 -13.99
N VAL A 280 10.00 -22.71 -14.13
CA VAL A 280 11.19 -23.17 -14.87
C VAL A 280 10.71 -23.86 -16.14
N ARG A 281 11.07 -23.31 -17.32
CA ARG A 281 10.71 -23.92 -18.60
C ARG A 281 11.34 -25.31 -18.72
N GLY A 282 10.57 -26.28 -19.21
CA GLY A 282 11.03 -27.65 -19.34
C GLY A 282 11.14 -28.41 -18.00
N LEU A 283 10.57 -27.90 -16.91
CA LEU A 283 10.43 -28.65 -15.65
C LEU A 283 8.97 -29.04 -15.41
N THR A 284 8.72 -30.34 -15.21
CA THR A 284 7.41 -30.86 -14.78
C THR A 284 7.53 -31.41 -13.36
N LEU A 285 6.56 -31.12 -12.49
CA LEU A 285 6.47 -31.69 -11.14
C LEU A 285 5.31 -32.67 -11.05
N ALA A 286 5.53 -33.84 -10.45
CA ALA A 286 4.52 -34.86 -10.22
C ALA A 286 4.67 -35.49 -8.82
N GLY A 287 3.57 -35.96 -8.23
CA GLY A 287 3.61 -36.71 -6.97
C GLY A 287 4.08 -38.15 -7.16
N VAL A 288 4.72 -38.72 -6.12
CA VAL A 288 5.02 -40.17 -6.06
C VAL A 288 3.71 -40.97 -6.17
N GLY A 289 3.67 -41.93 -7.10
CA GLY A 289 2.48 -42.75 -7.38
C GLY A 289 1.66 -42.32 -8.59
N ARG A 290 2.13 -41.32 -9.36
CA ARG A 290 1.56 -40.95 -10.67
C ARG A 290 1.38 -42.18 -11.58
N GLN A 291 0.33 -42.15 -12.40
CA GLN A 291 0.08 -43.15 -13.45
C GLN A 291 0.64 -42.67 -14.79
N GLY A 292 1.28 -43.58 -15.53
CA GLY A 292 1.83 -43.30 -16.86
C GLY A 292 3.22 -42.64 -16.84
N ARG A 293 4.06 -43.06 -17.78
CA ARG A 293 5.42 -42.54 -17.98
C ARG A 293 5.51 -41.87 -19.34
N ASN A 294 6.19 -40.72 -19.40
CA ASN A 294 6.64 -40.16 -20.67
C ASN A 294 8.09 -40.60 -20.94
N PRO A 295 8.35 -41.57 -21.84
CA PRO A 295 9.71 -42.06 -22.11
C PRO A 295 10.62 -41.00 -22.75
N ASN A 296 10.06 -39.89 -23.23
CA ASN A 296 10.81 -38.82 -23.90
C ASN A 296 11.29 -37.70 -22.94
N ILE A 297 11.01 -37.80 -21.63
CA ILE A 297 11.39 -36.81 -20.62
C ILE A 297 12.27 -37.47 -19.56
N GLN A 298 13.34 -36.78 -19.13
CA GLN A 298 14.21 -37.29 -18.08
C GLN A 298 13.51 -37.23 -16.71
N THR A 299 13.27 -38.37 -16.09
CA THR A 299 12.57 -38.46 -14.80
C THR A 299 13.55 -38.54 -13.63
N VAL A 300 13.32 -37.75 -12.59
CA VAL A 300 14.07 -37.78 -11.32
C VAL A 300 13.11 -37.96 -10.15
N TYR A 301 13.22 -39.08 -9.45
CA TYR A 301 12.59 -39.27 -8.15
C TYR A 301 13.35 -38.46 -7.11
N TRP A 302 12.73 -37.45 -6.52
CA TRP A 302 13.32 -36.65 -5.47
C TRP A 302 12.55 -36.86 -4.16
N LEU A 303 13.17 -37.62 -3.24
CA LEU A 303 12.58 -37.96 -1.95
C LEU A 303 13.28 -37.15 -0.84
N THR A 304 12.52 -36.26 -0.21
CA THR A 304 12.99 -35.24 0.75
C THR A 304 12.73 -35.65 2.20
N GLY A 305 11.51 -36.11 2.50
CA GLY A 305 11.09 -36.50 3.85
C GLY A 305 11.31 -37.98 4.13
N GLY A 306 11.25 -38.82 3.09
CA GLY A 306 11.44 -40.28 3.21
C GLY A 306 10.41 -40.96 4.12
N ASP A 307 9.26 -40.33 4.39
CA ASP A 307 8.23 -40.90 5.26
C ASP A 307 7.68 -42.19 4.64
N LEU A 308 8.08 -43.33 5.20
CA LEU A 308 7.65 -44.65 4.75
C LEU A 308 6.13 -44.83 4.78
N LYS A 309 5.39 -44.07 5.60
CA LYS A 309 3.93 -44.11 5.57
C LYS A 309 3.32 -43.41 4.36
N ARG A 310 4.02 -42.43 3.79
CA ARG A 310 3.61 -41.68 2.59
C ARG A 310 4.07 -42.34 1.31
N VAL A 311 5.33 -42.79 1.28
CA VAL A 311 5.91 -43.49 0.11
C VAL A 311 5.40 -44.93 0.05
N GLY A 312 5.39 -45.66 1.16
CA GLY A 312 4.89 -47.04 1.20
C GLY A 312 5.72 -48.04 0.39
N GLY A 313 5.39 -49.34 0.53
CA GLY A 313 6.12 -50.42 -0.14
C GLY A 313 5.99 -50.40 -1.67
N SER A 314 4.79 -50.15 -2.20
CA SER A 314 4.51 -50.16 -3.64
C SER A 314 5.22 -49.02 -4.39
N LEU A 315 5.27 -47.82 -3.81
CA LEU A 315 5.93 -46.70 -4.48
C LEU A 315 7.46 -46.78 -4.37
N LEU A 316 8.01 -47.35 -3.29
CA LEU A 316 9.43 -47.68 -3.23
C LEU A 316 9.82 -48.66 -4.35
N LYS A 317 9.00 -49.70 -4.57
CA LYS A 317 9.19 -50.65 -5.65
C LYS A 317 9.17 -49.97 -7.02
N GLN A 318 8.16 -49.13 -7.27
CA GLN A 318 8.04 -48.36 -8.51
C GLN A 318 9.27 -47.48 -8.77
N ALA A 319 9.75 -46.76 -7.76
CA ALA A 319 10.96 -45.95 -7.90
C ALA A 319 12.20 -46.81 -8.21
N VAL A 320 12.33 -47.99 -7.60
CA VAL A 320 13.44 -48.91 -7.87
C VAL A 320 13.39 -49.45 -9.30
N GLU A 321 12.22 -49.88 -9.77
CA GLU A 321 11.99 -50.36 -11.13
C GLU A 321 12.29 -49.25 -12.14
N ASP A 322 11.78 -48.03 -11.92
CA ASP A 322 12.00 -46.88 -12.79
C ASP A 322 13.48 -46.52 -12.92
N VAL A 323 14.22 -46.58 -11.81
CA VAL A 323 15.65 -46.30 -11.81
C VAL A 323 16.42 -47.42 -12.51
N ARG A 324 16.15 -48.69 -12.17
CA ARG A 324 16.92 -49.83 -12.71
C ARG A 324 16.62 -50.11 -14.17
N GLU A 325 15.34 -50.28 -14.50
CA GLU A 325 14.90 -50.81 -15.80
C GLU A 325 14.69 -49.69 -16.83
N TYR A 326 14.32 -48.50 -16.36
CA TYR A 326 13.70 -47.50 -17.22
C TYR A 326 14.52 -46.24 -17.43
N GLY A 327 15.59 -46.01 -16.66
CA GLY A 327 16.48 -44.85 -16.92
C GLY A 327 16.26 -43.66 -16.00
N ALA A 328 15.33 -43.73 -15.05
CA ALA A 328 15.08 -42.63 -14.11
C ALA A 328 16.25 -42.45 -13.15
N PHE A 329 16.33 -41.26 -12.56
CA PHE A 329 17.31 -40.93 -11.52
C PHE A 329 16.64 -40.88 -10.15
N LEU A 330 17.40 -41.14 -9.09
CA LEU A 330 16.96 -41.02 -7.71
C LEU A 330 17.81 -39.97 -6.98
N LEU A 331 17.18 -38.99 -6.38
CA LEU A 331 17.75 -37.98 -5.51
C LEU A 331 17.17 -38.16 -4.11
N LEU A 332 18.02 -38.50 -3.15
CA LEU A 332 17.67 -38.50 -1.72
C LEU A 332 18.26 -37.25 -1.07
N SER A 333 17.41 -36.40 -0.49
CA SER A 333 17.87 -35.20 0.25
C SER A 333 17.41 -35.20 1.70
N GLY A 334 18.06 -34.36 2.53
CA GLY A 334 17.80 -34.23 3.95
C GLY A 334 18.76 -35.03 4.83
N THR A 335 19.28 -34.39 5.90
CA THR A 335 20.26 -35.01 6.80
C THR A 335 19.68 -36.12 7.71
N LYS A 336 18.35 -36.19 7.80
CA LYS A 336 17.59 -37.16 8.60
C LYS A 336 16.70 -38.07 7.75
N ASN A 337 16.91 -38.13 6.44
CA ASN A 337 16.06 -38.93 5.55
C ASN A 337 16.21 -40.43 5.93
N PRO A 338 15.12 -41.09 6.41
CA PRO A 338 15.20 -42.45 6.93
C PRO A 338 15.53 -43.48 5.85
N LEU A 339 15.27 -43.16 4.57
CA LEU A 339 15.57 -44.04 3.43
C LEU A 339 17.07 -44.13 3.09
N LEU A 340 17.93 -43.33 3.74
CA LEU A 340 19.39 -43.43 3.63
C LEU A 340 19.95 -44.64 4.41
N SER A 341 19.24 -45.08 5.45
CA SER A 341 19.57 -46.29 6.23
C SER A 341 18.94 -47.53 5.59
N PRO A 342 19.48 -48.74 5.82
CA PRO A 342 18.85 -49.95 5.33
C PRO A 342 17.40 -50.06 5.83
N VAL A 343 16.44 -50.03 4.91
CA VAL A 343 15.02 -50.20 5.19
C VAL A 343 14.82 -51.63 5.67
N GLN A 344 14.26 -51.80 6.87
CA GLN A 344 13.93 -53.12 7.40
C GLN A 344 12.55 -53.55 6.90
N PRO A 345 12.38 -54.81 6.46
CA PRO A 345 11.05 -55.30 6.15
C PRO A 345 10.19 -55.29 7.42
N SER A 346 8.96 -54.80 7.28
CA SER A 346 7.98 -54.75 8.37
C SER A 346 6.83 -55.73 8.16
N ALA A 347 6.76 -56.41 7.01
CA ALA A 347 5.89 -57.55 6.76
C ALA A 347 6.55 -58.87 7.21
N ALA A 348 5.73 -59.89 7.49
CA ALA A 348 6.25 -61.24 7.73
C ALA A 348 6.96 -61.80 6.47
N THR A 349 8.01 -62.59 6.68
CA THR A 349 8.82 -63.18 5.62
C THR A 349 7.95 -64.00 4.64
N GLY A 350 8.14 -63.79 3.34
CA GLY A 350 7.39 -64.49 2.28
C GLY A 350 6.04 -63.87 1.90
N VAL A 351 5.59 -62.81 2.60
CA VAL A 351 4.38 -62.07 2.21
C VAL A 351 4.70 -61.12 1.05
N ARG A 352 3.90 -61.19 -0.02
CA ARG A 352 3.94 -60.26 -1.17
C ARG A 352 2.78 -59.27 -1.11
N ARG A 353 3.03 -58.03 -1.52
CA ARG A 353 1.98 -57.02 -1.69
C ARG A 353 1.12 -57.35 -2.90
N ARG A 354 -0.19 -57.32 -2.71
CA ARG A 354 -1.21 -57.27 -3.76
C ARG A 354 -1.98 -55.99 -3.56
N GLU A 355 -1.88 -55.10 -4.54
CA GLU A 355 -2.51 -53.80 -4.52
C GLU A 355 -3.19 -53.56 -5.86
N THR A 356 -4.39 -53.01 -5.86
CA THR A 356 -5.15 -52.68 -7.08
C THR A 356 -5.74 -51.28 -6.94
N ILE A 357 -5.68 -50.50 -8.01
CA ILE A 357 -6.30 -49.18 -8.08
C ILE A 357 -7.78 -49.37 -8.39
N PHE A 358 -8.63 -48.93 -7.48
CA PHE A 358 -10.07 -48.95 -7.65
C PHE A 358 -10.58 -47.71 -8.41
N ALA A 359 -10.00 -46.53 -8.14
CA ALA A 359 -10.29 -45.31 -8.88
C ALA A 359 -9.12 -44.31 -8.80
N SER A 360 -8.58 -43.88 -9.95
CA SER A 360 -7.58 -42.81 -10.05
C SER A 360 -8.13 -41.47 -10.53
N PHE A 361 -9.37 -41.44 -11.04
CA PHE A 361 -10.03 -40.23 -11.56
C PHE A 361 -9.27 -39.46 -12.67
N ASP A 362 -8.31 -40.09 -13.34
CA ASP A 362 -7.56 -39.49 -14.45
C ASP A 362 -8.34 -39.40 -15.76
N ASP A 363 -9.41 -40.19 -15.89
CA ASP A 363 -10.26 -40.18 -17.07
C ASP A 363 -11.09 -38.88 -17.17
N PRO A 364 -11.49 -38.43 -18.37
CA PRO A 364 -12.32 -37.24 -18.55
C PRO A 364 -13.72 -37.31 -17.89
N SER A 365 -14.11 -38.47 -17.35
CA SER A 365 -15.40 -38.73 -16.70
C SER A 365 -15.22 -39.65 -15.48
N PHE A 366 -16.20 -39.67 -14.58
CA PHE A 366 -16.18 -40.58 -13.42
C PHE A 366 -16.49 -42.05 -13.75
N GLY A 367 -16.55 -42.44 -15.03
CA GLY A 367 -16.82 -43.82 -15.45
C GLY A 367 -18.14 -44.37 -14.90
N HIS A 368 -18.07 -45.48 -14.18
CA HIS A 368 -19.25 -46.20 -13.65
C HIS A 368 -19.76 -45.68 -12.29
N TRP A 369 -19.23 -44.57 -11.78
CA TRP A 369 -19.73 -43.95 -10.55
C TRP A 369 -21.05 -43.23 -10.80
N THR A 370 -21.96 -43.30 -9.84
CA THR A 370 -23.28 -42.64 -9.91
C THR A 370 -23.23 -41.34 -9.12
N THR A 371 -23.61 -40.21 -9.71
CA THR A 371 -23.64 -38.91 -9.05
C THR A 371 -25.07 -38.40 -8.85
N LYS A 372 -25.30 -37.67 -7.75
CA LYS A 372 -26.55 -36.97 -7.43
C LYS A 372 -26.21 -35.57 -6.95
N GLY A 373 -26.92 -34.55 -7.44
CA GLY A 373 -26.61 -33.15 -7.12
C GLY A 373 -25.63 -32.52 -8.12
N LYS A 374 -25.09 -31.34 -7.80
CA LYS A 374 -24.25 -30.54 -8.70
C LYS A 374 -22.76 -30.56 -8.37
N ALA A 375 -22.37 -31.05 -7.18
CA ALA A 375 -20.97 -31.08 -6.72
C ALA A 375 -20.06 -31.95 -7.59
N PHE A 376 -20.57 -33.09 -8.10
CA PHE A 376 -19.77 -34.11 -8.78
C PHE A 376 -20.16 -34.24 -10.25
N GLN A 377 -19.54 -33.42 -11.12
CA GLN A 377 -19.85 -33.42 -12.56
C GLN A 377 -18.80 -34.14 -13.41
N ARG A 378 -17.52 -33.89 -13.13
CA ARG A 378 -16.37 -34.51 -13.82
C ARG A 378 -15.10 -34.37 -12.98
N PRO A 379 -14.09 -35.23 -13.18
CA PRO A 379 -12.77 -35.01 -12.59
C PRO A 379 -12.16 -33.66 -12.99
N ARG A 380 -11.31 -33.10 -12.14
CA ARG A 380 -10.64 -31.81 -12.35
C ARG A 380 -9.13 -31.96 -12.39
N GLY A 381 -8.45 -31.15 -13.20
CA GLY A 381 -6.99 -31.16 -13.29
C GLY A 381 -6.27 -30.43 -12.16
N GLY A 382 -6.93 -30.18 -11.02
CA GLY A 382 -6.36 -29.48 -9.87
C GLY A 382 -7.22 -28.32 -9.35
N THR A 383 -6.58 -27.17 -9.15
CA THR A 383 -7.15 -25.98 -8.46
C THR A 383 -8.21 -25.27 -9.28
N MET A 384 -9.36 -24.95 -8.68
CA MET A 384 -10.42 -24.15 -9.30
C MET A 384 -10.20 -22.63 -9.10
N PRO A 385 -10.84 -21.75 -9.89
CA PRO A 385 -10.87 -20.31 -9.59
C PRO A 385 -11.34 -20.06 -8.14
N ASP A 386 -10.70 -19.12 -7.44
CA ASP A 386 -11.01 -18.71 -6.05
C ASP A 386 -10.85 -19.79 -4.95
N GLN A 387 -10.34 -20.98 -5.31
CA GLN A 387 -9.90 -22.02 -4.37
C GLN A 387 -8.44 -21.80 -3.95
N ASN A 388 -8.09 -22.20 -2.73
CA ASN A 388 -6.69 -22.29 -2.33
C ASN A 388 -5.95 -23.33 -3.23
N PRO A 389 -4.62 -23.27 -3.38
CA PRO A 389 -3.87 -24.23 -4.22
C PRO A 389 -4.13 -25.68 -3.80
N VAL A 390 -4.74 -26.45 -4.71
CA VAL A 390 -5.00 -27.89 -4.56
C VAL A 390 -3.74 -28.67 -4.91
N THR A 391 -3.24 -29.44 -3.93
CA THR A 391 -2.00 -30.22 -4.02
C THR A 391 -2.24 -31.62 -3.46
N GLY A 392 -1.29 -32.53 -3.66
CA GLY A 392 -1.28 -33.87 -3.06
C GLY A 392 -2.05 -34.94 -3.84
N PHE A 393 -2.79 -34.58 -4.90
CA PHE A 393 -3.40 -35.52 -5.84
C PHE A 393 -2.36 -36.04 -6.86
N LEU A 394 -2.69 -37.12 -7.54
CA LEU A 394 -1.86 -37.84 -8.49
C LEU A 394 -2.49 -37.80 -9.90
N GLY A 395 -1.65 -37.95 -10.92
CA GLY A 395 -2.11 -38.01 -12.31
C GLY A 395 -2.71 -36.70 -12.83
N GLY A 396 -3.69 -36.82 -13.74
CA GLY A 396 -4.30 -35.72 -14.49
C GLY A 396 -5.68 -35.29 -13.98
N GLY A 397 -6.28 -36.02 -13.03
CA GLY A 397 -7.64 -35.74 -12.56
C GLY A 397 -7.89 -36.13 -11.09
N LEU A 398 -8.73 -35.36 -10.39
CA LEU A 398 -9.25 -35.69 -9.05
C LEU A 398 -10.74 -35.41 -8.92
N VAL A 399 -11.38 -35.97 -7.89
CA VAL A 399 -12.71 -35.50 -7.45
C VAL A 399 -12.52 -34.18 -6.68
N ASN A 400 -13.05 -33.09 -7.23
CA ASN A 400 -13.05 -31.76 -6.59
C ASN A 400 -14.47 -31.20 -6.63
N SER A 401 -15.12 -31.14 -5.45
CA SER A 401 -16.51 -30.67 -5.31
C SER A 401 -16.66 -29.17 -5.10
N TYR A 402 -15.55 -28.43 -4.96
CA TYR A 402 -15.56 -26.97 -4.81
C TYR A 402 -16.23 -26.25 -6.01
N ASP A 403 -16.24 -26.83 -7.21
CA ASP A 403 -16.53 -26.12 -8.47
C ASP A 403 -18.03 -25.73 -8.68
N PRO A 404 -18.40 -24.43 -8.83
CA PRO A 404 -17.52 -23.26 -8.94
C PRO A 404 -17.60 -22.24 -7.78
N ASN A 405 -17.39 -22.57 -6.48
CA ASN A 405 -17.33 -21.64 -5.31
C ASN A 405 -17.82 -22.25 -3.96
N ASP A 406 -17.53 -23.50 -3.61
CA ASP A 406 -18.14 -24.22 -2.45
C ASP A 406 -19.68 -24.35 -2.50
N GLU A 407 -20.39 -23.64 -3.40
CA GLU A 407 -21.85 -23.62 -3.46
C GLU A 407 -22.49 -24.99 -3.79
N PRO A 408 -22.00 -25.77 -4.77
CA PRO A 408 -22.72 -26.95 -5.23
C PRO A 408 -22.58 -28.14 -4.28
N GLN A 409 -23.73 -28.73 -3.92
CA GLN A 409 -23.81 -29.94 -3.08
C GLN A 409 -24.13 -31.19 -3.90
N GLY A 410 -23.78 -32.36 -3.40
CA GLY A 410 -24.09 -33.64 -4.01
C GLY A 410 -23.55 -34.86 -3.29
N ARG A 411 -23.79 -36.02 -3.88
CA ARG A 411 -23.23 -37.32 -3.49
C ARG A 411 -22.73 -38.06 -4.71
N MET A 412 -21.67 -38.84 -4.55
CA MET A 412 -21.11 -39.69 -5.61
C MET A 412 -20.84 -41.08 -5.05
N THR A 413 -21.39 -42.12 -5.67
CA THR A 413 -21.37 -43.49 -5.16
C THR A 413 -20.72 -44.44 -6.16
N SER A 414 -19.84 -45.30 -5.67
CA SER A 414 -19.14 -46.30 -6.49
C SER A 414 -20.06 -47.46 -6.91
N PRO A 415 -19.67 -48.23 -7.94
CA PRO A 415 -20.18 -49.59 -8.14
C PRO A 415 -20.02 -50.45 -6.87
N VAL A 416 -20.84 -51.50 -6.75
CA VAL A 416 -20.66 -52.50 -5.68
C VAL A 416 -19.35 -53.23 -5.91
N PHE A 417 -18.59 -53.45 -4.85
CA PHE A 417 -17.44 -54.34 -4.86
C PHE A 417 -17.47 -55.26 -3.64
N VAL A 418 -16.81 -56.42 -3.75
CA VAL A 418 -16.61 -57.33 -2.64
C VAL A 418 -15.29 -56.99 -1.96
N ILE A 419 -15.28 -56.84 -0.63
CA ILE A 419 -14.06 -56.57 0.13
C ILE A 419 -13.19 -57.84 0.15
N GLN A 420 -12.24 -57.91 -0.79
CA GLN A 420 -11.30 -59.03 -0.92
C GLN A 420 -9.97 -58.77 -0.22
N GLU A 421 -9.57 -57.51 -0.17
CA GLU A 421 -8.31 -57.09 0.44
C GLU A 421 -8.56 -56.40 1.79
N LYS A 422 -7.56 -56.44 2.67
CA LYS A 422 -7.68 -56.05 4.08
C LYS A 422 -7.72 -54.54 4.30
N TYR A 423 -7.17 -53.77 3.36
CA TYR A 423 -7.01 -52.33 3.50
C TYR A 423 -7.58 -51.60 2.29
N ILE A 424 -8.25 -50.48 2.55
CA ILE A 424 -8.65 -49.51 1.53
C ILE A 424 -7.94 -48.21 1.86
N SER A 425 -7.11 -47.70 0.94
CA SER A 425 -6.43 -46.41 1.09
C SER A 425 -6.84 -45.44 -0.01
N PHE A 426 -6.78 -44.14 0.28
CA PHE A 426 -7.18 -43.08 -0.64
C PHE A 426 -6.55 -41.76 -0.24
N LEU A 427 -6.46 -40.82 -1.18
CA LEU A 427 -6.07 -39.44 -0.93
C LEU A 427 -7.33 -38.63 -0.62
N VAL A 428 -7.31 -37.84 0.46
CA VAL A 428 -8.45 -37.00 0.85
C VAL A 428 -7.99 -35.62 1.32
N GLY A 429 -8.72 -34.59 0.88
CA GLY A 429 -8.56 -33.18 1.24
C GLY A 429 -9.94 -32.51 1.38
N GLY A 430 -9.98 -31.19 1.46
CA GLY A 430 -11.18 -30.39 1.66
C GLY A 430 -11.54 -30.18 3.13
N GLY A 431 -12.83 -29.94 3.39
CA GLY A 431 -13.36 -29.56 4.68
C GLY A 431 -13.40 -30.67 5.72
N ARG A 432 -13.32 -30.26 6.99
CA ARG A 432 -13.42 -31.12 8.17
C ARG A 432 -14.86 -31.14 8.69
N HIS A 433 -15.76 -31.66 7.87
CA HIS A 433 -17.19 -31.74 8.18
C HIS A 433 -17.64 -33.20 8.18
N PRO A 434 -17.54 -33.90 9.33
CA PRO A 434 -18.05 -35.26 9.46
C PRO A 434 -19.49 -35.36 8.98
N ASP A 435 -19.78 -36.43 8.26
CA ASP A 435 -21.09 -36.77 7.68
C ASP A 435 -21.62 -35.82 6.58
N GLN A 436 -20.98 -34.67 6.34
CA GLN A 436 -21.45 -33.64 5.40
C GLN A 436 -20.46 -33.37 4.27
N CYS A 437 -19.15 -33.39 4.52
CA CYS A 437 -18.10 -33.33 3.48
C CYS A 437 -17.12 -34.47 3.76
N CYS A 438 -17.42 -35.68 3.27
CA CYS A 438 -16.70 -36.90 3.66
C CYS A 438 -16.66 -37.98 2.56
N ILE A 439 -15.76 -38.94 2.75
CA ILE A 439 -15.73 -40.23 2.05
C ILE A 439 -16.16 -41.33 3.04
N ASN A 440 -17.11 -42.16 2.63
CA ASN A 440 -17.74 -43.19 3.44
C ASN A 440 -17.55 -44.58 2.80
N LEU A 441 -17.38 -45.60 3.64
CA LEU A 441 -17.59 -47.01 3.26
C LEU A 441 -18.96 -47.46 3.74
N VAL A 442 -19.78 -47.98 2.83
CA VAL A 442 -21.16 -48.37 3.09
C VAL A 442 -21.33 -49.87 2.89
N ILE A 443 -21.86 -50.57 3.89
CA ILE A 443 -22.21 -52.00 3.84
C ILE A 443 -23.62 -52.18 4.39
N ASP A 444 -24.48 -52.94 3.69
CA ASP A 444 -25.89 -53.14 4.04
C ASP A 444 -26.65 -51.82 4.32
N GLY A 445 -26.33 -50.77 3.54
CA GLY A 445 -26.93 -49.43 3.67
C GLY A 445 -26.45 -48.62 4.88
N LYS A 446 -25.47 -49.10 5.66
CA LYS A 446 -24.90 -48.39 6.81
C LYS A 446 -23.47 -47.93 6.54
N VAL A 447 -23.14 -46.72 6.95
CA VAL A 447 -21.77 -46.19 6.94
C VAL A 447 -20.98 -46.93 8.04
N VAL A 448 -19.96 -47.71 7.65
CA VAL A 448 -19.12 -48.51 8.56
C VAL A 448 -17.72 -47.92 8.76
N ARG A 449 -17.29 -47.02 7.86
CA ARG A 449 -16.09 -46.17 7.98
C ARG A 449 -16.37 -44.81 7.33
N SER A 450 -15.76 -43.74 7.84
CA SER A 450 -15.83 -42.40 7.26
C SER A 450 -14.54 -41.63 7.51
N SER A 451 -14.13 -40.81 6.54
CA SER A 451 -12.99 -39.90 6.62
C SER A 451 -13.37 -38.55 6.01
N THR A 452 -12.74 -37.48 6.48
CA THR A 452 -12.97 -36.10 6.02
C THR A 452 -11.65 -35.47 5.60
N GLY A 453 -11.72 -34.37 4.88
CA GLY A 453 -10.60 -33.44 4.80
C GLY A 453 -10.25 -32.84 6.16
N LYS A 454 -9.16 -32.08 6.22
CA LYS A 454 -8.68 -31.44 7.46
C LYS A 454 -8.67 -29.92 7.36
N ASN A 455 -9.63 -29.35 6.62
CA ASN A 455 -9.64 -27.95 6.17
C ASN A 455 -8.35 -27.63 5.41
N THR A 456 -8.06 -28.46 4.41
CA THR A 456 -6.83 -28.36 3.62
C THR A 456 -7.08 -28.76 2.18
N GLU A 457 -6.59 -27.98 1.23
CA GLU A 457 -6.59 -28.35 -0.19
C GLU A 457 -5.47 -29.35 -0.55
N ASN A 458 -4.66 -29.74 0.44
CA ASN A 458 -3.59 -30.71 0.29
C ASN A 458 -4.12 -32.11 0.62
N LEU A 459 -4.35 -32.94 -0.41
CA LEU A 459 -4.83 -34.30 -0.22
C LEU A 459 -3.77 -35.16 0.45
N LYS A 460 -4.18 -35.89 1.50
CA LYS A 460 -3.29 -36.81 2.25
C LYS A 460 -3.83 -38.22 2.20
N ARG A 461 -2.89 -39.17 2.18
CA ARG A 461 -3.20 -40.59 2.23
C ARG A 461 -3.83 -40.92 3.58
N GLU A 462 -5.05 -41.42 3.55
CA GLU A 462 -5.74 -42.05 4.67
C GLU A 462 -5.99 -43.53 4.34
N GLU A 463 -6.16 -44.35 5.37
CA GLU A 463 -6.31 -45.79 5.22
C GLU A 463 -7.34 -46.34 6.21
N TRP A 464 -8.14 -47.29 5.75
CA TRP A 464 -9.06 -48.07 6.56
C TRP A 464 -8.63 -49.53 6.58
N ASP A 465 -8.52 -50.11 7.78
CA ASP A 465 -8.55 -51.56 7.97
C ASP A 465 -10.01 -52.02 7.88
N VAL A 466 -10.27 -52.85 6.87
CA VAL A 466 -11.58 -53.40 6.53
C VAL A 466 -11.58 -54.92 6.61
N SER A 467 -10.56 -55.53 7.23
CA SER A 467 -10.40 -56.98 7.33
C SER A 467 -11.59 -57.68 8.01
N GLU A 468 -12.22 -57.01 8.98
CA GLU A 468 -13.44 -57.45 9.64
C GLU A 468 -14.67 -57.53 8.71
N PHE A 469 -14.60 -56.92 7.54
CA PHE A 469 -15.67 -56.91 6.53
C PHE A 469 -15.35 -57.79 5.31
N ALA A 470 -14.32 -58.64 5.41
CA ALA A 470 -13.91 -59.52 4.32
C ALA A 470 -15.10 -60.32 3.74
N ASN A 471 -15.14 -60.42 2.41
CA ASN A 471 -16.18 -61.08 1.61
C ASN A 471 -17.59 -60.45 1.68
N ARG A 472 -17.75 -59.26 2.25
CA ARG A 472 -19.02 -58.51 2.19
C ARG A 472 -19.05 -57.58 0.97
N GLU A 473 -20.26 -57.34 0.46
CA GLU A 473 -20.50 -56.32 -0.57
C GLU A 473 -20.47 -54.92 0.06
N ALA A 474 -19.77 -54.00 -0.58
CA ALA A 474 -19.62 -52.62 -0.12
C ALA A 474 -19.71 -51.62 -1.28
N ARG A 475 -19.91 -50.35 -0.92
CA ARG A 475 -19.80 -49.19 -1.81
C ARG A 475 -19.00 -48.09 -1.12
N ILE A 476 -18.32 -47.28 -1.90
CA ILE A 476 -17.75 -46.01 -1.45
C ILE A 476 -18.71 -44.89 -1.82
N GLU A 477 -18.97 -43.99 -0.88
CA GLU A 477 -19.82 -42.81 -1.08
C GLU A 477 -19.02 -41.55 -0.73
N LEU A 478 -18.96 -40.59 -1.65
CA LEU A 478 -18.44 -39.24 -1.44
C LEU A 478 -19.63 -38.32 -1.22
N VAL A 479 -19.57 -37.49 -0.18
CA VAL A 479 -20.66 -36.62 0.25
C VAL A 479 -20.14 -35.19 0.31
N ASP A 480 -20.92 -34.27 -0.24
CA ASP A 480 -20.78 -32.84 -0.03
C ASP A 480 -22.17 -32.19 0.15
N GLU A 481 -22.47 -31.74 1.36
CA GLU A 481 -23.78 -31.19 1.75
C GLU A 481 -23.67 -29.81 2.39
N ARG A 482 -22.57 -29.08 2.14
CA ARG A 482 -22.39 -27.70 2.63
C ARG A 482 -22.10 -26.72 1.51
N SER A 483 -22.33 -25.44 1.79
CA SER A 483 -22.09 -24.33 0.84
C SER A 483 -21.36 -23.13 1.45
N ASP A 484 -20.90 -23.25 2.70
CA ASP A 484 -20.08 -22.26 3.40
C ASP A 484 -18.61 -22.68 3.38
N GLY A 485 -17.68 -21.76 3.66
CA GLY A 485 -16.24 -22.01 3.48
C GLY A 485 -15.74 -23.35 4.03
N TRP A 486 -14.93 -24.04 3.21
CA TRP A 486 -14.54 -25.46 3.36
C TRP A 486 -15.71 -26.43 3.15
N GLY A 487 -16.75 -26.02 2.44
CA GLY A 487 -17.92 -26.82 2.07
C GLY A 487 -17.65 -27.65 0.82
N HIS A 488 -16.57 -28.44 0.85
CA HIS A 488 -16.20 -29.34 -0.24
C HIS A 488 -15.34 -30.50 0.26
N ILE A 489 -15.31 -31.58 -0.52
CA ILE A 489 -14.40 -32.72 -0.37
C ILE A 489 -13.53 -32.89 -1.62
N LEU A 490 -12.24 -33.17 -1.40
CA LEU A 490 -11.31 -33.59 -2.43
C LEU A 490 -10.96 -35.07 -2.25
N VAL A 491 -11.04 -35.88 -3.30
CA VAL A 491 -10.69 -37.31 -3.22
C VAL A 491 -9.93 -37.76 -4.46
N ASP A 492 -8.90 -38.57 -4.25
CA ASP A 492 -8.11 -39.17 -5.31
C ASP A 492 -7.51 -40.55 -4.95
N ASP A 493 -7.04 -41.30 -5.94
CA ASP A 493 -6.22 -42.54 -5.85
C ASP A 493 -6.69 -43.55 -4.78
N ILE A 494 -7.90 -44.09 -4.97
CA ILE A 494 -8.49 -45.14 -4.13
C ILE A 494 -7.88 -46.49 -4.50
N ARG A 495 -7.29 -47.19 -3.52
CA ARG A 495 -6.61 -48.48 -3.69
C ARG A 495 -7.06 -49.52 -2.69
N PHE A 496 -7.07 -50.79 -3.11
CA PHE A 496 -7.28 -51.96 -2.26
C PHE A 496 -5.98 -52.72 -2.10
N SER A 497 -5.60 -53.07 -0.87
CA SER A 497 -4.32 -53.71 -0.58
C SER A 497 -4.41 -54.78 0.50
N ASN A 498 -3.67 -55.87 0.32
CA ASN A 498 -3.54 -56.92 1.33
C ASN A 498 -2.68 -56.50 2.55
N LEU A 499 -1.91 -55.42 2.41
CA LEU A 499 -0.99 -54.87 3.40
C LEU A 499 -1.25 -53.36 3.61
N PRO A 500 -1.04 -52.84 4.84
CA PRO A 500 -1.04 -51.40 5.08
C PRO A 500 -0.05 -50.67 4.16
N THR A 501 -0.34 -49.42 3.82
CA THR A 501 0.45 -48.58 2.92
C THR A 501 1.89 -48.46 3.42
N GLY A 502 2.08 -48.20 4.71
CA GLY A 502 3.40 -48.05 5.33
C GLY A 502 4.17 -49.35 5.60
N VAL A 503 3.61 -50.53 5.28
CA VAL A 503 4.31 -51.81 5.47
C VAL A 503 5.22 -52.12 4.29
N VAL A 504 6.47 -52.52 4.55
CA VAL A 504 7.44 -52.88 3.52
C VAL A 504 7.68 -54.39 3.56
N THR A 505 7.53 -55.07 2.44
CA THR A 505 7.83 -56.50 2.30
C THR A 505 9.34 -56.76 2.20
N THR A 506 9.76 -58.01 2.40
CA THR A 506 11.17 -58.42 2.23
C THR A 506 11.70 -58.06 0.84
N GLU A 507 10.92 -58.33 -0.22
CA GLU A 507 11.29 -58.05 -1.61
C GLU A 507 11.47 -56.54 -1.86
N GLU A 508 10.54 -55.71 -1.39
CA GLU A 508 10.60 -54.25 -1.52
C GLU A 508 11.78 -53.65 -0.76
N ALA A 509 12.03 -54.13 0.48
CA ALA A 509 13.14 -53.69 1.31
C ALA A 509 14.50 -54.08 0.70
N GLU A 510 14.64 -55.32 0.23
CA GLU A 510 15.87 -55.79 -0.42
C GLU A 510 16.14 -55.04 -1.74
N ALA A 511 15.12 -54.82 -2.56
CA ALA A 511 15.24 -54.08 -3.82
C ALA A 511 15.69 -52.63 -3.58
N TRP A 512 15.11 -51.95 -2.59
CA TRP A 512 15.52 -50.61 -2.17
C TRP A 512 16.94 -50.59 -1.63
N ASN A 513 17.25 -51.47 -0.66
CA ASN A 513 18.56 -51.51 -0.01
C ASN A 513 19.67 -51.79 -1.01
N ALA A 514 19.45 -52.72 -1.95
CA ALA A 514 20.40 -53.01 -3.02
C ALA A 514 20.61 -51.79 -3.95
N LEU A 515 19.56 -51.01 -4.26
CA LEU A 515 19.70 -49.79 -5.06
C LEU A 515 20.53 -48.72 -4.32
N ILE A 516 20.35 -48.59 -3.01
CA ILE A 516 21.05 -47.59 -2.18
C ILE A 516 22.48 -48.01 -1.86
N ASP A 517 22.74 -49.27 -1.57
CA ASP A 517 24.08 -49.78 -1.24
C ASP A 517 25.07 -49.62 -2.41
N ASP A 518 24.60 -49.77 -3.66
CA ASP A 518 25.38 -49.48 -4.87
C ASP A 518 25.76 -48.00 -5.01
N ALA A 519 24.97 -47.10 -4.40
CA ALA A 519 25.16 -45.65 -4.44
C ALA A 519 26.00 -45.10 -3.27
N ARG A 520 26.23 -45.88 -2.21
CA ARG A 520 27.03 -45.45 -1.05
C ARG A 520 28.51 -45.30 -1.43
N PRO A 521 29.21 -44.25 -0.95
CA PRO A 521 30.64 -44.12 -1.20
C PRO A 521 31.40 -45.30 -0.58
N ARG A 522 32.11 -46.11 -1.37
CA ARG A 522 33.16 -46.98 -0.82
C ARG A 522 34.23 -46.07 -0.24
N ALA A 523 34.61 -46.31 1.02
CA ALA A 523 35.58 -45.51 1.75
C ALA A 523 36.92 -45.47 1.01
N THR A 524 37.12 -44.48 0.13
CA THR A 524 38.38 -43.83 -0.30
C THR A 524 38.13 -42.95 -1.53
N SER A 525 38.28 -41.63 -1.33
CA SER A 525 38.61 -40.60 -2.35
C SER A 525 37.55 -39.91 -3.24
N ARG A 526 36.34 -39.55 -2.76
CA ARG A 526 35.54 -38.45 -3.38
C ARG A 526 34.77 -37.60 -2.36
N PRO A 527 34.54 -36.29 -2.63
CA PRO A 527 33.76 -35.44 -1.74
C PRO A 527 32.32 -35.94 -1.62
N ALA A 528 31.69 -35.73 -0.46
CA ALA A 528 30.27 -35.98 -0.26
C ALA A 528 29.44 -35.26 -1.34
N GLY A 529 28.59 -36.01 -2.06
CA GLY A 529 27.72 -35.46 -3.11
C GLY A 529 27.93 -36.01 -4.54
N VAL A 530 28.58 -37.16 -4.72
CA VAL A 530 28.63 -37.87 -6.01
C VAL A 530 28.30 -39.35 -5.78
N GLY A 531 27.06 -39.75 -6.07
CA GLY A 531 26.71 -41.18 -6.22
C GLY A 531 27.22 -41.73 -7.55
N ARG A 532 27.34 -43.05 -7.68
CA ARG A 532 27.65 -43.70 -8.97
C ARG A 532 26.35 -43.88 -9.76
N GLY A 533 26.34 -43.51 -11.04
CA GLY A 533 25.22 -43.81 -11.95
C GLY A 533 23.96 -42.98 -11.68
N LYS A 534 22.81 -43.65 -11.54
CA LYS A 534 21.47 -43.03 -11.51
C LYS A 534 21.01 -42.49 -10.15
N VAL A 535 21.83 -42.57 -9.09
CA VAL A 535 21.44 -42.19 -7.72
C VAL A 535 22.34 -41.07 -7.17
N MET A 536 21.75 -40.04 -6.55
CA MET A 536 22.42 -38.91 -5.90
C MET A 536 21.97 -38.76 -4.44
N LEU A 537 22.95 -38.62 -3.54
CA LEU A 537 22.72 -38.33 -2.13
C LEU A 537 23.09 -36.88 -1.86
N MET A 538 22.14 -36.08 -1.36
CA MET A 538 22.34 -34.65 -1.10
C MET A 538 22.05 -34.31 0.37
N PRO A 539 23.09 -34.04 1.19
CA PRO A 539 22.91 -33.70 2.60
C PRO A 539 22.50 -32.22 2.76
N MET A 540 21.34 -31.85 2.23
CA MET A 540 20.76 -30.51 2.33
C MET A 540 19.28 -30.63 2.69
N ASP A 541 18.85 -29.92 3.72
CA ASP A 541 17.43 -29.71 4.05
C ASP A 541 16.93 -28.56 3.16
N VAL A 542 16.18 -28.86 2.10
CA VAL A 542 15.73 -27.87 1.08
C VAL A 542 14.51 -27.08 1.58
N ASP A 543 13.87 -27.57 2.64
CA ASP A 543 12.55 -27.14 3.14
C ASP A 543 12.64 -26.04 4.21
N LYS A 544 13.86 -25.59 4.56
CA LYS A 544 14.13 -24.63 5.67
C LYS A 544 14.76 -23.31 5.24
N ALA A 545 14.79 -22.97 3.96
CA ALA A 545 15.29 -21.68 3.51
C ALA A 545 14.35 -20.56 3.99
N GLY A 546 14.87 -19.63 4.81
CA GLY A 546 14.07 -18.67 5.55
C GLY A 546 13.54 -17.54 4.68
N SER A 547 14.42 -16.87 3.93
CA SER A 547 14.05 -15.76 3.04
C SER A 547 13.83 -16.21 1.59
N PRO A 548 13.01 -15.50 0.77
CA PRO A 548 12.86 -15.79 -0.66
C PRO A 548 14.18 -15.82 -1.43
N ALA A 549 15.13 -14.94 -1.09
CA ALA A 549 16.46 -14.92 -1.70
C ALA A 549 17.28 -16.19 -1.39
N GLU A 550 17.16 -16.72 -0.17
CA GLU A 550 17.72 -18.02 0.19
C GLU A 550 17.01 -19.14 -0.57
N GLN A 551 15.69 -19.05 -0.76
CA GLN A 551 14.90 -20.04 -1.49
C GLN A 551 15.29 -20.10 -2.98
N SER A 552 15.45 -18.97 -3.68
CA SER A 552 15.92 -18.94 -5.08
C SER A 552 17.36 -19.44 -5.22
N ALA A 553 18.25 -19.10 -4.27
CA ALA A 553 19.62 -19.60 -4.27
C ALA A 553 19.69 -21.11 -4.07
N VAL A 554 18.89 -21.63 -3.14
CA VAL A 554 18.73 -23.06 -2.89
C VAL A 554 18.10 -23.76 -4.10
N ARG A 555 17.08 -23.16 -4.73
CA ARG A 555 16.45 -23.66 -5.97
C ARG A 555 17.48 -23.88 -7.07
N ASP A 556 18.19 -22.84 -7.46
CA ASP A 556 19.10 -22.96 -8.62
C ASP A 556 20.26 -23.91 -8.31
N LYS A 557 20.74 -23.96 -7.06
CA LYS A 557 21.77 -24.94 -6.64
C LYS A 557 21.26 -26.37 -6.75
N LEU A 558 20.03 -26.63 -6.31
CA LEU A 558 19.35 -27.90 -6.47
C LEU A 558 19.19 -28.27 -7.95
N LEU A 559 18.63 -27.36 -8.76
CA LEU A 559 18.35 -27.62 -10.17
C LEU A 559 19.65 -27.84 -10.98
N SER A 560 20.72 -27.11 -10.67
CA SER A 560 22.06 -27.37 -11.22
C SER A 560 22.59 -28.76 -10.84
N LYS A 561 22.31 -29.24 -9.61
CA LYS A 561 22.69 -30.60 -9.20
C LYS A 561 21.87 -31.66 -9.93
N ILE A 562 20.58 -31.43 -10.13
CA ILE A 562 19.72 -32.28 -10.93
C ILE A 562 20.18 -32.35 -12.38
N ALA A 563 20.54 -31.20 -12.99
CA ALA A 563 21.15 -31.15 -14.32
C ALA A 563 22.44 -31.98 -14.40
N SER A 564 23.33 -31.83 -13.41
CA SER A 564 24.56 -32.62 -13.33
C SER A 564 24.30 -34.13 -13.18
N LEU A 565 23.23 -34.53 -12.50
CA LEU A 565 22.86 -35.93 -12.31
C LEU A 565 22.30 -36.54 -13.61
N THR A 566 21.44 -35.80 -14.29
CA THR A 566 20.68 -36.27 -15.46
C THR A 566 21.41 -36.07 -16.79
N GLY A 567 22.46 -35.25 -16.81
CA GLY A 567 23.18 -34.85 -18.02
C GLY A 567 22.47 -33.78 -18.85
N VAL A 568 21.35 -33.22 -18.38
CA VAL A 568 20.66 -32.12 -19.07
C VAL A 568 21.31 -30.77 -18.75
N THR A 569 21.02 -29.75 -19.54
CA THR A 569 21.45 -28.38 -19.25
C THR A 569 20.39 -27.66 -18.42
N TYR A 570 20.78 -27.15 -17.25
CA TYR A 570 20.00 -26.15 -16.51
C TYR A 570 20.59 -24.76 -16.76
N ARG A 571 19.76 -23.82 -17.23
CA ARG A 571 20.11 -22.41 -17.35
C ARG A 571 19.32 -21.63 -16.29
N PRO A 572 19.99 -20.98 -15.32
CA PRO A 572 19.28 -20.13 -14.36
C PRO A 572 18.67 -18.92 -15.07
N GLN A 573 17.68 -18.30 -14.43
CA GLN A 573 17.12 -17.05 -14.91
C GLN A 573 18.21 -15.97 -14.97
N VAL A 574 18.23 -15.22 -16.07
CA VAL A 574 19.08 -14.04 -16.25
C VAL A 574 18.17 -12.84 -16.37
N GLY A 575 18.29 -11.85 -15.49
CA GLY A 575 17.50 -10.62 -15.53
C GLY A 575 15.98 -10.85 -15.44
N ARG A 576 15.20 -9.92 -16.02
CA ARG A 576 13.73 -9.94 -16.00
C ARG A 576 13.16 -9.84 -17.40
N GLU A 577 12.07 -10.57 -17.67
CA GLU A 577 11.35 -10.49 -18.94
C GLU A 577 10.94 -9.04 -19.26
N SER A 578 10.80 -8.70 -20.54
CA SER A 578 10.60 -7.31 -20.99
C SER A 578 9.28 -6.66 -20.51
N ASP A 579 8.32 -7.49 -20.10
CA ASP A 579 7.02 -7.09 -19.56
C ASP A 579 6.96 -7.20 -18.03
N ALA A 580 8.06 -7.52 -17.35
CA ALA A 580 8.09 -7.52 -15.89
C ALA A 580 7.98 -6.09 -15.32
N PRO A 581 7.35 -5.89 -14.14
CA PRO A 581 7.21 -4.58 -13.51
C PRO A 581 8.53 -3.85 -13.27
N SER A 582 9.58 -4.62 -12.99
CA SER A 582 10.95 -4.14 -12.75
C SER A 582 11.81 -4.04 -14.02
N PHE A 583 11.26 -4.30 -15.21
CA PHE A 583 11.95 -4.10 -16.47
C PHE A 583 11.74 -2.68 -16.99
N GLY A 584 12.82 -2.05 -17.46
CA GLY A 584 12.83 -0.63 -17.78
C GLY A 584 14.24 -0.11 -17.96
N THR A 585 14.45 1.16 -17.60
CA THR A 585 15.77 1.81 -17.65
C THR A 585 15.94 2.78 -16.49
N MET A 586 17.19 3.08 -16.14
CA MET A 586 17.56 4.12 -15.17
C MET A 586 18.70 4.97 -15.75
N CYS A 587 18.89 6.19 -15.22
CA CYS A 587 20.02 7.03 -15.57
C CYS A 587 20.50 7.86 -14.36
N LEU A 588 21.83 7.91 -14.19
CA LEU A 588 22.53 8.83 -13.30
C LEU A 588 23.10 9.96 -14.16
N ALA A 589 22.70 11.20 -13.92
CA ALA A 589 23.14 12.36 -14.71
C ALA A 589 23.58 13.53 -13.82
N THR A 590 24.39 14.42 -14.39
CA THR A 590 24.80 15.70 -13.81
C THR A 590 24.91 16.76 -14.92
N PRO A 591 24.40 18.00 -14.71
CA PRO A 591 24.58 19.09 -15.68
C PRO A 591 26.02 19.61 -15.72
N GLN A 592 26.90 19.18 -14.79
CA GLN A 592 28.31 19.54 -14.78
C GLN A 592 29.09 18.71 -15.81
N GLU A 593 29.35 19.29 -16.99
CA GLU A 593 30.11 18.65 -18.09
C GLU A 593 31.53 18.20 -17.69
N ASP A 594 32.13 18.87 -16.70
CA ASP A 594 33.48 18.57 -16.22
C ASP A 594 33.54 17.40 -15.21
N ALA A 595 32.40 16.77 -14.92
CA ALA A 595 32.33 15.62 -14.03
C ALA A 595 33.15 14.43 -14.57
N SER A 596 33.91 13.81 -13.67
CA SER A 596 34.56 12.52 -13.93
C SER A 596 33.58 11.36 -13.64
N MET A 597 33.78 10.20 -14.27
CA MET A 597 32.83 9.08 -14.16
C MET A 597 33.50 7.71 -14.02
N SER A 598 32.78 6.79 -13.39
CA SER A 598 32.99 5.35 -13.49
C SER A 598 31.65 4.70 -13.83
N HIS A 599 31.58 3.89 -14.89
CA HIS A 599 30.30 3.34 -15.36
C HIS A 599 30.09 1.88 -14.97
N ASP A 600 31.09 1.17 -14.44
CA ASP A 600 31.06 -0.27 -14.23
C ASP A 600 31.78 -0.73 -12.94
N TRP A 601 31.85 0.14 -11.92
CA TRP A 601 32.55 -0.22 -10.69
C TRP A 601 31.77 -1.28 -9.88
N SER A 602 32.50 -2.19 -9.23
CA SER A 602 31.92 -3.24 -8.37
C SER A 602 32.69 -3.46 -7.06
N ASP A 603 33.81 -2.74 -6.87
CA ASP A 603 34.70 -2.83 -5.72
C ASP A 603 34.74 -1.49 -4.99
N ARG A 604 34.26 -1.48 -3.74
CA ARG A 604 34.18 -0.29 -2.89
C ARG A 604 35.57 0.23 -2.50
N ASP A 605 36.53 -0.66 -2.27
CA ASP A 605 37.91 -0.30 -1.90
C ASP A 605 38.63 0.38 -3.06
N LEU A 606 38.35 -0.07 -4.28
CA LEU A 606 38.88 0.56 -5.48
C LEU A 606 38.27 1.94 -5.71
N LEU A 607 36.94 2.08 -5.60
CA LEU A 607 36.28 3.38 -5.71
C LEU A 607 36.78 4.37 -4.65
N HIS A 608 36.90 3.92 -3.40
CA HIS A 608 37.42 4.75 -2.31
C HIS A 608 38.85 5.21 -2.56
N ARG A 609 39.76 4.31 -2.98
CA ARG A 609 41.15 4.67 -3.31
C ARG A 609 41.24 5.68 -4.44
N LEU A 610 40.49 5.47 -5.53
CA LEU A 610 40.47 6.41 -6.66
C LEU A 610 40.08 7.82 -6.22
N LEU A 611 39.02 7.90 -5.40
CA LEU A 611 38.57 9.16 -4.82
C LEU A 611 39.66 9.73 -3.89
N ALA A 612 40.14 8.98 -2.90
CA ALA A 612 41.11 9.44 -1.92
C ALA A 612 42.41 9.98 -2.57
N ASP A 613 42.99 9.21 -3.50
CA ASP A 613 44.31 9.50 -4.09
C ASP A 613 44.27 10.70 -5.04
N SER A 614 43.28 10.75 -5.94
CA SER A 614 43.28 11.71 -7.04
C SER A 614 42.17 12.75 -6.98
N GLY A 615 41.12 12.52 -6.20
CA GLY A 615 39.88 13.30 -6.25
C GLY A 615 39.06 13.11 -7.54
N ARG A 616 39.57 12.36 -8.52
CA ARG A 616 38.94 12.13 -9.83
C ARG A 616 38.55 10.66 -10.00
N LEU A 617 37.57 10.44 -10.86
CA LEU A 617 37.28 9.15 -11.44
C LEU A 617 37.92 9.09 -12.85
N SER A 618 39.22 8.84 -12.97
CA SER A 618 39.89 8.73 -14.29
C SER A 618 40.26 7.29 -14.64
N SER A 619 39.45 6.73 -15.56
CA SER A 619 39.64 5.57 -16.45
C SER A 619 39.92 4.19 -15.83
N PHE A 620 38.91 3.33 -15.83
CA PHE A 620 39.13 1.96 -16.30
C PHE A 620 39.22 2.00 -17.83
N LYS A 621 40.47 2.06 -18.32
CA LYS A 621 40.81 1.45 -19.61
C LYS A 621 40.73 -0.07 -19.41
N LEU A 622 39.52 -0.62 -19.48
CA LEU A 622 39.39 -1.69 -20.46
C LEU A 622 39.02 -0.98 -21.78
N PRO A 623 39.44 -1.49 -22.95
CA PRO A 623 38.80 -1.05 -24.18
C PRO A 623 37.28 -1.19 -24.00
N PRO A 624 36.45 -0.58 -24.86
CA PRO A 624 35.10 -1.09 -25.09
C PRO A 624 35.20 -2.49 -25.73
N ALA A 625 35.83 -3.47 -25.09
CA ALA A 625 35.26 -4.79 -25.09
C ALA A 625 34.02 -4.58 -24.23
N ALA A 626 32.86 -4.46 -24.87
CA ALA A 626 31.58 -4.49 -24.17
C ALA A 626 31.70 -5.58 -23.11
N ALA A 627 31.84 -5.20 -21.84
CA ALA A 627 31.62 -6.17 -20.78
C ALA A 627 30.24 -6.70 -21.11
N GLY A 628 30.19 -7.99 -21.42
CA GLY A 628 28.94 -8.61 -21.81
C GLY A 628 27.88 -8.33 -20.75
N PRO A 629 26.60 -8.56 -21.07
CA PRO A 629 25.55 -8.59 -20.05
C PRO A 629 26.06 -9.28 -18.78
N THR A 630 25.80 -8.67 -17.62
CA THR A 630 26.26 -9.28 -16.36
C THR A 630 25.76 -10.70 -16.20
N GLU A 631 26.58 -11.53 -15.56
CA GLU A 631 26.21 -12.88 -15.18
C GLU A 631 24.92 -12.91 -14.33
N PRO A 632 24.20 -14.03 -14.29
CA PRO A 632 23.04 -14.18 -13.42
C PRO A 632 23.33 -13.73 -11.99
N ARG A 633 22.40 -12.98 -11.39
CA ARG A 633 22.46 -12.42 -10.02
C ARG A 633 23.56 -11.40 -9.76
N ARG A 634 24.15 -10.85 -10.82
CA ARG A 634 25.16 -9.79 -10.76
C ARG A 634 24.66 -8.54 -11.46
N THR A 635 25.04 -7.38 -10.94
CA THR A 635 24.83 -6.09 -11.61
C THR A 635 26.13 -5.27 -11.64
N LEU A 636 26.05 -4.01 -12.06
CA LEU A 636 27.14 -3.03 -12.11
C LEU A 636 26.71 -1.76 -11.37
N ASN A 637 27.67 -0.95 -10.92
CA ASN A 637 27.39 0.36 -10.36
C ASN A 637 27.97 1.46 -11.27
N ALA A 638 27.32 2.63 -11.25
CA ALA A 638 27.77 3.87 -11.86
C ALA A 638 28.16 4.87 -10.77
N ALA A 639 29.10 5.77 -11.06
CA ALA A 639 29.45 6.89 -10.21
C ALA A 639 29.82 8.12 -11.05
N LEU A 640 29.37 9.29 -10.60
CA LEU A 640 29.75 10.59 -11.13
C LEU A 640 30.41 11.41 -10.02
N CYS A 641 31.45 12.17 -10.35
CA CYS A 641 32.21 12.97 -9.39
C CYS A 641 32.53 14.36 -9.95
N VAL A 642 32.15 15.39 -9.20
CA VAL A 642 32.35 16.81 -9.51
C VAL A 642 33.41 17.39 -8.58
N GLU A 643 34.47 17.96 -9.16
CA GLU A 643 35.63 18.47 -8.43
C GLU A 643 35.64 20.00 -8.39
N ARG A 644 35.86 20.60 -7.23
CA ARG A 644 35.87 22.05 -7.05
C ARG A 644 37.01 22.45 -6.14
N ASN A 645 37.74 23.51 -6.50
CA ASN A 645 38.63 24.20 -5.59
C ASN A 645 37.87 25.37 -4.96
N ILE A 646 37.63 25.32 -3.64
CA ILE A 646 36.74 26.27 -2.95
C ILE A 646 37.60 27.25 -2.14
N PRO A 647 37.62 28.55 -2.47
CA PRO A 647 38.31 29.56 -1.67
C PRO A 647 37.75 29.69 -0.24
N PRO A 648 38.51 30.29 0.70
CA PRO A 648 38.04 30.56 2.06
C PRO A 648 36.68 31.27 2.09
N GLY A 649 35.75 30.76 2.90
CA GLY A 649 34.40 31.33 3.08
C GLY A 649 33.46 31.22 1.87
N ARG A 650 33.87 30.55 0.78
CA ARG A 650 33.03 30.31 -0.40
C ARG A 650 32.37 28.93 -0.35
N ALA A 651 31.39 28.73 -1.22
CA ALA A 651 30.73 27.46 -1.41
C ALA A 651 30.74 27.05 -2.88
N ALA A 652 30.66 25.74 -3.13
CA ALA A 652 30.45 25.18 -4.46
C ALA A 652 29.37 24.09 -4.42
N GLU A 653 28.69 23.90 -5.54
CA GLU A 653 27.57 22.96 -5.67
C GLU A 653 27.81 21.94 -6.78
N ALA A 654 27.28 20.74 -6.58
CA ALA A 654 27.18 19.67 -7.57
C ALA A 654 25.74 19.14 -7.59
N VAL A 655 25.17 18.98 -8.79
CA VAL A 655 23.81 18.46 -8.94
C VAL A 655 23.87 17.06 -9.53
N PHE A 656 23.19 16.11 -8.89
CA PHE A 656 23.03 14.74 -9.36
C PHE A 656 21.54 14.45 -9.55
N ILE A 657 21.21 13.83 -10.67
CA ILE A 657 19.84 13.55 -11.08
C ILE A 657 19.72 12.05 -11.29
N PHE A 658 18.81 11.42 -10.54
CA PHE A 658 18.41 10.04 -10.78
C PHE A 658 17.12 10.08 -11.57
N THR A 659 17.06 9.33 -12.67
CA THR A 659 15.83 9.18 -13.46
C THR A 659 15.55 7.72 -13.72
N TRP A 660 14.28 7.39 -13.88
CA TRP A 660 13.83 6.02 -14.11
C TRP A 660 12.67 5.97 -15.10
N HIS A 661 12.51 4.81 -15.72
CA HIS A 661 11.40 4.52 -16.62
C HIS A 661 11.05 3.03 -16.56
N PHE A 662 10.01 2.69 -15.79
CA PHE A 662 9.51 1.34 -15.55
C PHE A 662 8.02 1.26 -15.95
N PRO A 663 7.71 1.06 -17.24
CA PRO A 663 6.36 1.29 -17.77
C PRO A 663 5.36 0.17 -17.43
N ASN A 664 5.84 -0.97 -16.92
CA ASN A 664 5.09 -2.21 -16.80
C ASN A 664 4.30 -2.31 -15.49
N GLN A 665 3.41 -1.36 -15.22
CA GLN A 665 2.57 -1.41 -14.03
C GLN A 665 1.35 -2.33 -14.22
N TYR A 666 1.08 -3.19 -13.22
CA TYR A 666 -0.03 -4.16 -13.23
C TYR A 666 -0.96 -3.95 -12.03
N TYR A 667 -2.22 -4.40 -12.14
CA TYR A 667 -3.19 -4.43 -11.05
C TYR A 667 -3.75 -5.86 -10.83
N PRO A 668 -3.82 -6.33 -9.57
CA PRO A 668 -3.25 -5.72 -8.37
C PRO A 668 -1.72 -5.69 -8.45
N GLN A 669 -1.08 -4.66 -7.87
CA GLN A 669 0.36 -4.37 -8.05
C GLN A 669 1.29 -5.51 -7.61
N ASN A 670 0.83 -6.41 -6.73
CA ASN A 670 1.60 -7.59 -6.28
C ASN A 670 1.28 -8.90 -7.05
N SER A 671 0.37 -8.88 -8.03
CA SER A 671 -0.04 -10.11 -8.75
C SER A 671 1.08 -10.75 -9.57
N TYR A 672 2.00 -9.94 -10.09
CA TYR A 672 3.05 -10.44 -10.99
C TYR A 672 4.01 -11.44 -10.31
N GLU A 673 4.19 -11.34 -9.00
CA GLU A 673 5.12 -12.20 -8.24
C GLU A 673 4.45 -13.39 -7.55
N GLN A 674 3.11 -13.44 -7.52
CA GLN A 674 2.35 -14.51 -6.87
C GLN A 674 1.91 -15.59 -7.89
N GLY A 675 2.84 -16.49 -8.25
CA GLY A 675 2.47 -17.82 -8.76
C GLY A 675 1.89 -17.89 -10.19
N GLY A 676 2.20 -16.94 -11.07
CA GLY A 676 1.95 -17.09 -12.51
C GLY A 676 0.61 -16.58 -13.06
N ARG A 677 -0.24 -15.92 -12.25
CA ARG A 677 -1.37 -15.12 -12.76
C ARG A 677 -0.92 -13.67 -12.95
N ARG A 678 -0.69 -13.25 -14.20
CA ARG A 678 -0.44 -11.84 -14.54
C ARG A 678 -1.70 -11.04 -14.23
N GLY A 679 -1.59 -9.97 -13.42
CA GLY A 679 -2.65 -8.99 -13.25
C GLY A 679 -2.98 -8.25 -14.55
N VAL A 680 -3.89 -7.30 -14.50
CA VAL A 680 -4.22 -6.46 -15.65
C VAL A 680 -3.12 -5.40 -15.81
N ALA A 681 -2.52 -5.32 -17.00
CA ALA A 681 -1.57 -4.26 -17.32
C ALA A 681 -2.31 -2.91 -17.37
N ILE A 682 -1.88 -1.97 -16.55
CA ILE A 682 -2.43 -0.61 -16.50
C ILE A 682 -1.42 0.44 -16.97
N GLY A 683 -0.13 0.11 -16.92
CA GLY A 683 0.97 1.02 -17.22
C GLY A 683 1.00 2.27 -16.34
N SER A 684 1.96 3.15 -16.59
CA SER A 684 2.11 4.42 -15.88
C SER A 684 1.92 5.61 -16.82
N MET A 685 1.35 6.71 -16.33
CA MET A 685 1.02 7.88 -17.16
C MET A 685 2.25 8.48 -17.86
N TYR A 686 3.41 8.50 -17.20
CA TYR A 686 4.63 9.10 -17.75
C TYR A 686 5.18 8.35 -18.99
N ASP A 687 4.78 7.09 -19.21
CA ASP A 687 5.13 6.30 -20.41
C ASP A 687 4.51 6.89 -21.70
N ASN A 688 3.52 7.79 -21.57
CA ASN A 688 3.01 8.56 -22.71
C ASN A 688 3.89 9.75 -23.09
N TRP A 689 4.84 10.15 -22.24
CA TRP A 689 5.64 11.37 -22.43
C TRP A 689 7.12 11.11 -22.66
N TYR A 690 7.64 9.99 -22.13
CA TYR A 690 9.06 9.68 -22.17
C TYR A 690 9.27 8.29 -22.75
N ARG A 691 10.35 8.10 -23.51
CA ARG A 691 10.69 6.80 -24.11
C ARG A 691 11.49 5.90 -23.18
N ASP A 692 12.39 6.49 -22.41
CA ASP A 692 13.27 5.82 -21.45
C ASP A 692 13.81 6.84 -20.42
N ALA A 693 14.58 6.36 -19.44
CA ALA A 693 15.14 7.22 -18.39
C ALA A 693 16.12 8.27 -18.93
N LEU A 694 16.79 8.04 -20.07
CA LEU A 694 17.65 9.04 -20.68
C LEU A 694 16.84 10.21 -21.24
N ASP A 695 15.68 9.93 -21.84
CA ASP A 695 14.72 10.95 -22.30
C ASP A 695 14.24 11.83 -21.14
N VAL A 696 13.95 11.20 -19.98
CA VAL A 696 13.63 11.92 -18.73
C VAL A 696 14.81 12.78 -18.28
N ALA A 697 16.03 12.22 -18.26
CA ALA A 697 17.23 12.95 -17.83
C ALA A 697 17.49 14.19 -18.70
N ARG A 698 17.37 14.07 -20.02
CA ARG A 698 17.48 15.20 -20.96
C ARG A 698 16.44 16.27 -20.68
N HIS A 699 15.19 15.87 -20.46
CA HIS A 699 14.12 16.81 -20.13
C HIS A 699 14.40 17.54 -18.81
N VAL A 700 14.79 16.82 -17.76
CA VAL A 700 15.09 17.41 -16.45
C VAL A 700 16.29 18.34 -16.52
N VAL A 701 17.40 17.95 -17.17
CA VAL A 701 18.59 18.81 -17.30
C VAL A 701 18.25 20.09 -18.08
N ALA A 702 17.56 19.96 -19.21
CA ALA A 702 17.20 21.12 -20.05
C ALA A 702 16.28 22.12 -19.34
N ASN A 703 15.48 21.67 -18.37
CA ASN A 703 14.50 22.49 -17.66
C ASN A 703 14.82 22.67 -16.16
N LEU A 704 16.00 22.26 -15.70
CA LEU A 704 16.33 22.15 -14.28
C LEU A 704 16.12 23.47 -13.52
N THR A 705 16.58 24.57 -14.11
CA THR A 705 16.44 25.91 -13.53
C THR A 705 14.97 26.28 -13.32
N ASP A 706 14.12 26.06 -14.32
CA ASP A 706 12.70 26.42 -14.26
C ASP A 706 11.90 25.47 -13.36
N LEU A 707 12.17 24.16 -13.41
CA LEU A 707 11.57 23.16 -12.54
C LEU A 707 11.88 23.46 -11.07
N ARG A 708 13.14 23.77 -10.75
CA ARG A 708 13.53 24.16 -9.39
C ARG A 708 12.90 25.48 -8.99
N LYS A 709 12.96 26.51 -9.85
CA LYS A 709 12.39 27.83 -9.57
C LYS A 709 10.90 27.76 -9.22
N GLN A 710 10.12 27.00 -9.99
CA GLN A 710 8.68 26.84 -9.73
C GLN A 710 8.41 26.06 -8.45
N THR A 711 9.19 25.01 -8.17
CA THR A 711 9.05 24.23 -6.94
C THR A 711 9.42 25.06 -5.70
N VAL A 712 10.46 25.88 -5.79
CA VAL A 712 10.84 26.84 -4.73
C VAL A 712 9.76 27.90 -4.56
N ALA A 713 9.20 28.44 -5.64
CA ALA A 713 8.12 29.42 -5.54
C ALA A 713 6.89 28.85 -4.81
N TYR A 714 6.53 27.59 -5.04
CA TYR A 714 5.47 26.93 -4.28
C TYR A 714 5.83 26.74 -2.81
N HIS A 715 7.02 26.20 -2.53
CA HIS A 715 7.52 26.05 -1.16
C HIS A 715 7.48 27.37 -0.39
N ASP A 716 8.07 28.42 -0.96
CA ASP A 716 8.15 29.73 -0.33
C ASP A 716 6.75 30.33 -0.17
N ALA A 717 5.85 30.18 -1.14
CA ALA A 717 4.47 30.66 -1.01
C ALA A 717 3.72 29.96 0.14
N LEU A 718 3.99 28.68 0.39
CA LEU A 718 3.36 27.89 1.46
C LEU A 718 3.91 28.23 2.84
N PHE A 719 5.23 28.32 2.98
CA PHE A 719 5.91 28.53 4.26
C PHE A 719 6.16 30.01 4.62
N ASP A 720 6.02 30.94 3.67
CA ASP A 720 5.94 32.38 3.95
C ASP A 720 4.56 32.74 4.53
N THR A 721 4.33 32.35 5.78
CA THR A 721 3.03 32.40 6.45
C THR A 721 3.14 33.01 7.85
N THR A 722 2.05 33.60 8.35
CA THR A 722 1.94 33.99 9.77
C THR A 722 1.34 32.88 10.65
N LEU A 723 1.01 31.73 10.06
CA LEU A 723 0.51 30.57 10.78
C LEU A 723 1.64 29.82 11.53
N PRO A 724 1.32 29.08 12.61
CA PRO A 724 2.31 28.28 13.33
C PRO A 724 2.98 27.22 12.44
N GLN A 725 4.28 26.93 12.64
CA GLN A 725 5.01 25.99 11.77
C GLN A 725 4.39 24.58 11.76
N TYR A 726 4.03 24.03 12.92
CA TYR A 726 3.43 22.69 13.00
C TYR A 726 2.07 22.62 12.27
N PHE A 727 1.38 23.76 12.13
CA PHE A 727 0.08 23.85 11.50
C PHE A 727 0.21 23.79 9.98
N ILE A 728 1.14 24.57 9.41
CA ILE A 728 1.39 24.53 7.97
C ILE A 728 2.10 23.24 7.57
N ASP A 729 2.99 22.71 8.42
CA ASP A 729 3.63 21.41 8.24
C ASP A 729 2.60 20.26 8.18
N ALA A 730 1.51 20.30 8.97
CA ALA A 730 0.45 19.31 8.87
C ALA A 730 -0.18 19.25 7.46
N ALA A 731 -0.41 20.40 6.84
CA ALA A 731 -0.94 20.47 5.48
C ALA A 731 0.12 20.06 4.44
N ALA A 732 1.36 20.56 4.58
CA ALA A 732 2.45 20.31 3.63
C ALA A 732 2.92 18.84 3.65
N ALA A 733 3.16 18.28 4.84
CA ALA A 733 3.73 16.94 4.99
C ALA A 733 2.79 15.86 4.44
N ASN A 734 1.48 16.01 4.61
CA ASN A 734 0.49 15.04 4.11
C ASN A 734 0.35 15.05 2.58
N VAL A 735 0.83 16.09 1.86
CA VAL A 735 0.92 16.07 0.39
C VAL A 735 1.80 14.92 -0.12
N SER A 736 2.73 14.42 0.71
CA SER A 736 3.55 13.24 0.41
C SER A 736 2.74 11.99 0.05
N ILE A 737 1.51 11.85 0.57
CA ILE A 737 0.62 10.70 0.35
C ILE A 737 0.23 10.57 -1.13
N ILE A 738 0.04 11.69 -1.83
CA ILE A 738 -0.29 11.71 -3.27
C ILE A 738 0.86 11.13 -4.11
N ARG A 739 2.08 11.13 -3.56
CA ARG A 739 3.30 10.68 -4.22
C ARG A 739 3.82 9.36 -3.67
N SER A 740 3.20 8.81 -2.61
CA SER A 740 3.52 7.49 -2.11
C SER A 740 2.90 6.40 -3.00
N PRO A 741 3.23 5.10 -2.80
CA PRO A 741 2.57 4.00 -3.50
C PRO A 741 1.06 3.89 -3.23
N THR A 742 0.51 4.68 -2.31
CA THR A 742 -0.94 4.78 -2.11
C THR A 742 -1.63 5.22 -3.40
N CYS A 743 -1.00 6.10 -4.19
CA CYS A 743 -1.57 6.63 -5.42
C CYS A 743 -0.79 6.19 -6.65
N PHE A 744 -1.50 5.96 -7.76
CA PHE A 744 -0.88 5.70 -9.06
C PHE A 744 -1.73 6.27 -10.20
N TRP A 745 -1.04 6.65 -11.27
CA TRP A 745 -1.65 7.26 -12.43
C TRP A 745 -1.46 6.35 -13.63
N ALA A 746 -2.54 5.70 -14.04
CA ALA A 746 -2.50 4.69 -15.09
C ALA A 746 -2.24 5.32 -16.47
N LYS A 747 -1.68 4.54 -17.40
CA LYS A 747 -1.35 5.00 -18.76
C LYS A 747 -2.57 5.53 -19.53
N GLU A 748 -3.78 5.05 -19.22
CA GLU A 748 -5.04 5.54 -19.80
C GLU A 748 -5.47 6.93 -19.30
N GLY A 749 -4.76 7.49 -18.32
CA GLY A 749 -5.04 8.79 -17.72
C GLY A 749 -5.90 8.72 -16.45
N ALA A 750 -6.37 7.54 -16.05
CA ALA A 750 -7.16 7.38 -14.83
C ALA A 750 -6.29 7.49 -13.57
N PHE A 751 -6.70 8.33 -12.62
CA PHE A 751 -6.04 8.47 -11.32
C PHE A 751 -6.68 7.55 -10.29
N TYR A 752 -5.86 6.66 -9.73
CA TYR A 752 -6.26 5.69 -8.72
C TYR A 752 -5.50 5.90 -7.43
N GLY A 753 -6.13 5.57 -6.32
CA GLY A 753 -5.42 5.38 -5.07
C GLY A 753 -6.12 4.42 -4.14
N PHE A 754 -5.33 3.67 -3.40
CA PHE A 754 -5.77 2.91 -2.24
C PHE A 754 -6.20 3.86 -1.12
N GLU A 755 -6.74 3.31 -0.03
CA GLU A 755 -6.91 4.11 1.19
C GLU A 755 -5.58 4.35 1.91
N GLY A 756 -4.65 3.38 1.81
CA GLY A 756 -3.27 3.47 2.28
C GLY A 756 -2.45 2.26 1.81
N CYS A 757 -1.29 2.00 2.42
CA CYS A 757 -0.44 0.84 2.14
C CYS A 757 -0.20 -0.01 3.38
N ARG A 758 -0.03 -1.33 3.21
CA ARG A 758 0.32 -2.24 4.32
C ARG A 758 1.83 -2.22 4.57
N PRO A 759 2.28 -2.29 5.84
CA PRO A 759 3.71 -2.38 6.16
C PRO A 759 4.40 -3.58 5.49
N GLU A 760 3.68 -4.70 5.36
CA GLU A 760 4.17 -5.95 4.75
C GLU A 760 4.13 -5.93 3.21
N GLY A 761 3.65 -4.84 2.61
CA GLY A 761 3.50 -4.65 1.16
C GLY A 761 2.06 -4.83 0.67
N GLY A 762 1.71 -4.10 -0.40
CA GLY A 762 0.37 -4.07 -0.98
C GLY A 762 -0.48 -2.90 -0.50
N GLY A 763 -1.53 -2.58 -1.26
CA GLY A 763 -2.49 -1.54 -0.89
C GLY A 763 -3.41 -2.01 0.24
N CYS A 764 -3.73 -1.11 1.17
CA CYS A 764 -4.76 -1.32 2.17
C CYS A 764 -6.09 -0.79 1.63
N CYS A 765 -7.10 -1.67 1.62
CA CYS A 765 -8.46 -1.45 1.11
C CYS A 765 -8.50 -0.99 -0.36
N PRO A 766 -9.28 -1.66 -1.25
CA PRO A 766 -9.09 -1.44 -2.66
C PRO A 766 -9.65 -0.10 -3.14
N MET A 767 -8.78 0.64 -3.85
CA MET A 767 -9.08 1.72 -4.79
C MET A 767 -9.83 2.91 -4.20
N ASN A 768 -10.29 3.82 -5.08
CA ASN A 768 -10.89 5.13 -4.81
C ASN A 768 -12.13 5.01 -3.92
N CYS A 769 -11.92 4.67 -2.65
CA CYS A 769 -12.94 4.35 -1.70
C CYS A 769 -13.69 5.64 -1.34
N ASN A 770 -14.89 5.80 -1.88
CA ASN A 770 -15.50 7.13 -1.99
C ASN A 770 -15.77 7.80 -0.65
N HIS A 771 -15.98 7.02 0.42
CA HIS A 771 -16.20 7.51 1.79
C HIS A 771 -14.91 7.92 2.52
N VAL A 772 -13.74 7.37 2.16
CA VAL A 772 -12.43 7.75 2.74
C VAL A 772 -11.87 8.95 1.99
N TRP A 773 -11.92 8.88 0.66
CA TRP A 773 -11.63 10.01 -0.22
C TRP A 773 -12.64 11.16 -0.09
N ASN A 774 -13.70 10.99 0.73
CA ASN A 774 -14.60 12.07 1.12
C ASN A 774 -13.96 13.07 2.09
N TYR A 775 -12.82 12.76 2.71
CA TYR A 775 -12.14 13.66 3.63
C TYR A 775 -11.02 14.46 2.94
N GLU A 776 -10.45 13.91 1.87
CA GLU A 776 -9.36 14.50 1.10
C GLU A 776 -9.73 15.92 0.62
N GLN A 777 -8.83 16.90 0.82
CA GLN A 777 -8.95 18.25 0.26
C GLN A 777 -7.68 18.72 -0.49
N SER A 778 -6.51 18.11 -0.24
CA SER A 778 -5.23 18.51 -0.83
C SER A 778 -5.15 18.34 -2.35
N LEU A 779 -5.47 17.16 -2.90
CA LEU A 779 -5.48 16.86 -4.33
C LEU A 779 -6.43 17.81 -5.06
N ALA A 780 -7.63 18.04 -4.51
CA ALA A 780 -8.60 18.95 -5.09
C ALA A 780 -8.12 20.40 -5.18
N LYS A 781 -7.27 20.85 -4.25
CA LYS A 781 -6.74 22.22 -4.21
C LYS A 781 -5.41 22.39 -4.93
N LEU A 782 -4.61 21.33 -5.04
CA LEU A 782 -3.28 21.39 -5.66
C LEU A 782 -3.25 20.84 -7.10
N TRP A 783 -4.04 19.81 -7.41
CA TRP A 783 -4.15 19.22 -8.75
C TRP A 783 -5.61 18.86 -9.07
N PRO A 784 -6.50 19.86 -9.23
CA PRO A 784 -7.92 19.64 -9.48
C PRO A 784 -8.18 18.81 -10.75
N ALA A 785 -7.28 18.78 -11.72
CA ALA A 785 -7.40 17.89 -12.88
C ALA A 785 -7.43 16.40 -12.51
N LEU A 786 -6.64 15.99 -11.52
CA LEU A 786 -6.59 14.60 -11.04
C LEU A 786 -7.84 14.27 -10.20
N ASP A 787 -8.25 15.17 -9.30
CA ASP A 787 -9.48 14.99 -8.51
C ASP A 787 -10.73 14.95 -9.40
N ARG A 788 -10.77 15.78 -10.45
CA ARG A 788 -11.82 15.76 -11.48
C ARG A 788 -11.89 14.40 -12.19
N ASP A 789 -10.76 13.77 -12.50
CA ASP A 789 -10.79 12.41 -13.09
C ASP A 789 -11.38 11.38 -12.12
N MET A 790 -11.11 11.50 -10.81
CA MET A 790 -11.78 10.66 -9.81
C MET A 790 -13.29 10.90 -9.79
N ARG A 791 -13.76 12.16 -9.94
CA ARG A 791 -15.20 12.47 -10.07
C ARG A 791 -15.82 11.87 -11.34
N LYS A 792 -15.10 11.93 -12.47
CA LYS A 792 -15.53 11.26 -13.70
C LYS A 792 -15.66 9.76 -13.50
N THR A 793 -14.68 9.15 -12.83
CA THR A 793 -14.69 7.72 -12.47
C THR A 793 -15.92 7.37 -11.63
N GLU A 794 -16.19 8.16 -10.59
CA GLU A 794 -17.33 8.01 -9.69
C GLU A 794 -18.69 8.12 -10.44
N LEU A 795 -18.91 9.22 -11.16
CA LEU A 795 -20.22 9.53 -11.77
C LEU A 795 -20.48 8.80 -13.10
N LYS A 796 -19.43 8.49 -13.88
CA LYS A 796 -19.58 7.87 -15.20
C LYS A 796 -19.45 6.35 -15.17
N PHE A 797 -18.52 5.81 -14.38
CA PHE A 797 -18.13 4.40 -14.43
C PHE A 797 -18.62 3.59 -13.22
N GLN A 798 -18.72 4.18 -12.03
CA GLN A 798 -19.20 3.49 -10.83
C GLN A 798 -20.68 3.70 -10.51
N GLN A 799 -21.30 4.73 -11.09
CA GLN A 799 -22.72 4.98 -10.89
C GLN A 799 -23.58 3.96 -11.65
N ILE A 800 -24.40 3.20 -10.92
CA ILE A 800 -25.39 2.28 -11.48
C ILE A 800 -26.56 3.05 -12.09
N GLU A 801 -27.35 2.38 -12.93
CA GLU A 801 -28.48 2.99 -13.65
C GLU A 801 -29.47 3.73 -12.74
N GLN A 802 -29.73 3.20 -11.54
CA GLN A 802 -30.63 3.78 -10.55
C GLN A 802 -30.07 5.03 -9.84
N GLY A 803 -28.79 5.36 -10.03
CA GLY A 803 -28.12 6.54 -9.47
C GLY A 803 -27.18 6.27 -8.29
N GLY A 804 -27.21 5.07 -7.71
CA GLY A 804 -26.28 4.67 -6.65
C GLY A 804 -24.85 4.55 -7.15
N THR A 805 -23.88 4.97 -6.34
CA THR A 805 -22.46 4.96 -6.71
C THR A 805 -21.72 3.93 -5.88
N TYR A 806 -21.10 2.95 -6.53
CA TYR A 806 -20.29 1.96 -5.82
C TYR A 806 -19.15 2.61 -5.04
N HIS A 807 -18.97 2.15 -3.80
CA HIS A 807 -18.02 2.76 -2.88
C HIS A 807 -16.56 2.47 -3.24
N ARG A 808 -16.27 1.48 -4.08
CA ARG A 808 -14.91 1.16 -4.57
C ARG A 808 -14.89 1.12 -6.08
N VAL A 809 -13.73 1.36 -6.67
CA VAL A 809 -13.51 1.34 -8.12
C VAL A 809 -12.88 0.02 -8.55
N ALA A 810 -13.35 -0.56 -9.66
CA ALA A 810 -12.66 -1.64 -10.35
C ALA A 810 -11.57 -1.08 -11.27
N VAL A 811 -10.49 -1.85 -11.47
CA VAL A 811 -9.35 -1.44 -12.29
C VAL A 811 -9.12 -2.48 -13.40
N PRO A 812 -9.04 -2.07 -14.67
CA PRO A 812 -9.27 -0.71 -15.21
C PRO A 812 -10.71 -0.23 -15.01
N ARG A 813 -10.97 1.09 -15.11
CA ARG A 813 -12.26 1.70 -14.69
C ARG A 813 -13.47 1.24 -15.51
N GLU A 814 -13.27 0.68 -16.69
CA GLU A 814 -14.32 0.09 -17.53
C GLU A 814 -14.74 -1.31 -17.07
N THR A 815 -14.00 -1.92 -16.14
CA THR A 815 -14.31 -3.24 -15.62
C THR A 815 -15.60 -3.20 -14.80
N PRO A 816 -16.58 -4.08 -15.08
CA PRO A 816 -17.80 -4.16 -14.27
C PRO A 816 -17.48 -4.50 -12.81
N ASN A 817 -17.84 -3.62 -11.88
CA ASN A 817 -17.64 -3.85 -10.46
C ASN A 817 -18.83 -4.60 -9.86
N ARG A 818 -18.69 -5.92 -9.64
CA ARG A 818 -19.78 -6.78 -9.14
C ARG A 818 -19.77 -7.01 -7.63
N SER A 819 -18.71 -6.60 -6.94
CA SER A 819 -18.50 -6.87 -5.50
C SER A 819 -18.67 -5.64 -4.61
N SER A 820 -18.91 -4.46 -5.19
CA SER A 820 -19.16 -3.22 -4.44
C SER A 820 -20.64 -2.83 -4.45
N PHE A 821 -21.02 -1.91 -3.57
CA PHE A 821 -22.38 -1.42 -3.38
C PHE A 821 -22.38 0.06 -2.96
N PRO A 822 -23.48 0.82 -3.17
CA PRO A 822 -23.58 2.19 -2.69
C PRO A 822 -23.60 2.28 -1.16
N VAL A 823 -22.86 3.24 -0.62
CA VAL A 823 -22.79 3.54 0.83
C VAL A 823 -23.26 4.98 1.07
N ALA A 824 -23.93 5.24 2.19
CA ALA A 824 -24.72 6.46 2.37
C ALA A 824 -23.87 7.74 2.44
N ASP A 825 -22.78 7.70 3.21
CA ASP A 825 -21.85 8.83 3.36
C ASP A 825 -21.04 9.08 2.08
N GLY A 826 -20.55 8.02 1.43
CA GLY A 826 -19.86 8.08 0.14
C GLY A 826 -20.75 8.61 -0.98
N GLN A 827 -22.04 8.24 -1.01
CA GLN A 827 -23.02 8.77 -1.97
C GLN A 827 -23.24 10.28 -1.77
N CYS A 828 -23.46 10.72 -0.52
CA CYS A 828 -23.60 12.15 -0.22
C CYS A 828 -22.29 12.90 -0.55
N GLY A 829 -21.16 12.28 -0.23
CA GLY A 829 -19.83 12.75 -0.58
C GLY A 829 -19.64 12.97 -2.08
N ALA A 830 -20.14 12.07 -2.93
CA ALA A 830 -20.06 12.23 -4.39
C ALA A 830 -20.74 13.53 -4.87
N VAL A 831 -21.91 13.88 -4.31
CA VAL A 831 -22.63 15.13 -4.61
C VAL A 831 -21.84 16.36 -4.12
N LEU A 832 -21.31 16.30 -2.90
CA LEU A 832 -20.51 17.38 -2.30
C LEU A 832 -19.22 17.64 -3.08
N LYS A 833 -18.48 16.58 -3.41
CA LYS A 833 -17.26 16.66 -4.21
C LYS A 833 -17.54 17.14 -5.64
N ALA A 834 -18.71 16.82 -6.23
CA ALA A 834 -19.09 17.37 -7.53
C ALA A 834 -19.34 18.88 -7.49
N TYR A 835 -19.94 19.39 -6.40
CA TYR A 835 -20.05 20.84 -6.21
C TYR A 835 -18.70 21.51 -5.93
N ARG A 836 -17.82 20.86 -5.16
CA ARG A 836 -16.42 21.31 -4.99
C ARG A 836 -15.71 21.45 -6.34
N GLU A 837 -15.87 20.47 -7.21
CA GLU A 837 -15.28 20.45 -8.55
C GLU A 837 -15.79 21.61 -9.42
N HIS A 838 -17.09 21.91 -9.36
CA HIS A 838 -17.65 23.09 -10.02
C HIS A 838 -17.01 24.39 -9.50
N LEU A 839 -16.95 24.56 -8.17
CA LEU A 839 -16.36 25.74 -7.54
C LEU A 839 -14.87 25.90 -7.87
N GLN A 840 -14.15 24.78 -7.99
CA GLN A 840 -12.71 24.74 -8.29
C GLN A 840 -12.39 24.72 -9.80
N SER A 841 -13.39 24.88 -10.67
CA SER A 841 -13.21 24.97 -12.13
C SER A 841 -13.21 26.42 -12.60
N ALA A 842 -12.55 26.73 -13.71
CA ALA A 842 -12.63 28.06 -14.34
C ALA A 842 -13.98 28.32 -15.02
N ASP A 843 -14.73 27.26 -15.34
CA ASP A 843 -16.01 27.35 -16.05
C ASP A 843 -17.00 26.26 -15.59
N ARG A 844 -18.20 26.27 -16.17
CA ARG A 844 -19.30 25.38 -15.79
C ARG A 844 -19.34 24.04 -16.51
N ARG A 845 -18.41 23.75 -17.44
CA ARG A 845 -18.53 22.58 -18.35
C ARG A 845 -18.70 21.25 -17.62
N PHE A 846 -17.96 21.05 -16.51
CA PHE A 846 -18.10 19.84 -15.70
C PHE A 846 -19.53 19.71 -15.14
N LEU A 847 -20.08 20.78 -14.58
CA LEU A 847 -21.43 20.75 -14.01
C LEU A 847 -22.47 20.51 -15.11
N ASP A 848 -22.36 21.23 -16.23
CA ASP A 848 -23.29 21.10 -17.35
C ASP A 848 -23.29 19.67 -17.94
N GLU A 849 -22.12 19.02 -18.01
CA GLU A 849 -21.99 17.65 -18.52
C GLU A 849 -22.53 16.59 -17.54
N TYR A 850 -22.35 16.79 -16.23
CA TYR A 850 -22.62 15.76 -15.22
C TYR A 850 -23.88 16.00 -14.38
N TRP A 851 -24.61 17.10 -14.59
CA TRP A 851 -25.78 17.47 -13.78
C TRP A 851 -26.80 16.33 -13.64
N ASP A 852 -27.20 15.69 -14.73
CA ASP A 852 -28.19 14.61 -14.68
C ASP A 852 -27.74 13.42 -13.83
N ARG A 853 -26.43 13.13 -13.81
CA ARG A 853 -25.85 12.05 -12.99
C ARG A 853 -25.79 12.45 -11.52
N ILE A 854 -25.44 13.70 -11.24
CA ILE A 854 -25.44 14.25 -9.88
C ILE A 854 -26.86 14.26 -9.31
N LYS A 855 -27.84 14.69 -10.10
CA LYS A 855 -29.26 14.67 -9.76
C LYS A 855 -29.75 13.26 -9.44
N LYS A 856 -29.42 12.29 -10.29
CA LYS A 856 -29.70 10.87 -10.04
C LYS A 856 -29.04 10.35 -8.77
N ALA A 857 -27.81 10.77 -8.45
CA ALA A 857 -27.14 10.37 -7.22
C ALA A 857 -27.89 10.89 -5.98
N MET A 858 -28.32 12.14 -6.00
CA MET A 858 -29.11 12.76 -4.94
C MET A 858 -30.49 12.08 -4.80
N ASP A 859 -31.19 11.87 -5.91
CA ASP A 859 -32.50 11.22 -5.93
C ASP A 859 -32.44 9.77 -5.47
N PHE A 860 -31.36 9.05 -5.77
CA PHE A 860 -31.10 7.72 -5.20
C PHE A 860 -30.98 7.79 -3.69
N ALA A 861 -30.25 8.78 -3.15
CA ALA A 861 -30.08 8.89 -1.72
C ALA A 861 -31.40 9.16 -0.99
N ILE A 862 -32.20 10.10 -1.50
CA ILE A 862 -33.56 10.41 -1.00
C ILE A 862 -34.40 9.12 -1.00
N LYS A 863 -34.46 8.41 -2.13
CA LYS A 863 -35.34 7.24 -2.28
C LYS A 863 -34.96 6.07 -1.35
N ASN A 864 -33.67 5.86 -1.10
CA ASN A 864 -33.19 4.64 -0.44
C ASN A 864 -32.91 4.81 1.05
N TRP A 865 -32.61 6.03 1.52
CA TRP A 865 -32.24 6.26 2.93
C TRP A 865 -33.19 7.17 3.72
N ASP A 866 -33.99 8.01 3.07
CA ASP A 866 -34.99 8.93 3.66
C ASP A 866 -36.39 8.54 3.14
N LYS A 867 -36.93 7.43 3.67
CA LYS A 867 -38.07 6.75 3.03
C LYS A 867 -39.40 7.44 3.31
N ASP A 868 -39.51 8.15 4.43
CA ASP A 868 -40.69 8.92 4.80
C ASP A 868 -40.65 10.38 4.31
N GLY A 869 -39.50 10.85 3.80
CA GLY A 869 -39.34 12.15 3.16
C GLY A 869 -39.37 13.30 4.16
N ASP A 870 -38.93 13.05 5.39
CA ASP A 870 -38.84 14.04 6.46
C ASP A 870 -37.48 14.76 6.49
N GLY A 871 -36.51 14.31 5.70
CA GLY A 871 -35.18 14.90 5.60
C GLY A 871 -34.15 14.29 6.56
N LEU A 872 -34.49 13.22 7.27
CA LEU A 872 -33.57 12.41 8.07
C LEU A 872 -33.35 11.05 7.40
N MET A 873 -32.11 10.55 7.46
CA MET A 873 -31.87 9.17 7.04
C MET A 873 -32.22 8.20 8.17
N GLU A 874 -32.93 7.11 7.85
CA GLU A 874 -33.35 6.09 8.83
C GLU A 874 -33.13 4.63 8.40
N GLN A 875 -33.07 4.36 7.08
CA GLN A 875 -32.74 3.02 6.54
C GLN A 875 -31.27 2.63 6.83
N PRO A 876 -30.81 1.39 6.59
CA PRO A 876 -29.43 0.99 6.86
C PRO A 876 -28.40 1.89 6.16
N GLN A 877 -27.52 2.51 6.94
CA GLN A 877 -26.59 3.54 6.48
C GLN A 877 -25.16 3.01 6.59
N PHE A 878 -24.76 2.13 5.68
CA PHE A 878 -23.37 1.73 5.58
C PHE A 878 -22.49 2.97 5.37
N ASN A 879 -21.40 3.07 6.12
CA ASN A 879 -20.59 4.28 6.23
C ASN A 879 -19.10 3.95 6.42
N THR A 880 -18.27 4.98 6.57
CA THR A 880 -16.80 4.89 6.73
C THR A 880 -16.32 4.16 7.98
N TYR A 881 -17.21 3.80 8.90
CA TYR A 881 -16.90 2.92 10.04
C TYR A 881 -17.32 1.47 9.77
N ASP A 882 -17.36 1.08 8.49
CA ASP A 882 -17.46 -0.26 7.91
C ASP A 882 -18.66 -1.12 8.37
N ARG A 883 -19.71 -0.49 8.89
CA ARG A 883 -20.96 -1.16 9.31
C ARG A 883 -22.18 -0.28 9.11
N ASP A 884 -23.34 -0.92 8.97
CA ASP A 884 -24.63 -0.24 8.97
C ASP A 884 -24.94 0.33 10.35
N ILE A 885 -25.31 1.61 10.37
CA ILE A 885 -26.07 2.21 11.46
C ILE A 885 -27.52 2.43 11.03
N TYR A 886 -28.43 2.51 12.00
CA TYR A 886 -29.88 2.57 11.78
C TYR A 886 -30.48 3.77 12.47
N GLY A 887 -31.65 4.20 11.99
CA GLY A 887 -32.42 5.28 12.59
C GLY A 887 -31.75 6.65 12.49
N HIS A 888 -32.41 7.63 13.10
CA HIS A 888 -32.05 9.03 12.98
C HIS A 888 -30.77 9.33 13.74
N ASN A 889 -29.82 9.95 13.05
CA ASN A 889 -28.51 10.33 13.56
C ASN A 889 -27.99 11.52 12.75
N THR A 890 -27.13 12.36 13.32
CA THR A 890 -26.58 13.53 12.61
C THR A 890 -25.29 13.24 11.86
N PHE A 891 -24.60 12.12 12.11
CA PHE A 891 -23.37 11.77 11.39
C PHE A 891 -23.61 11.71 9.88
N VAL A 892 -24.44 10.77 9.41
CA VAL A 892 -24.72 10.63 7.97
C VAL A 892 -25.74 11.67 7.51
N THR A 893 -26.74 11.99 8.33
CA THR A 893 -27.76 13.00 7.97
C THR A 893 -27.15 14.38 7.75
N SER A 894 -26.12 14.80 8.48
CA SER A 894 -25.49 16.10 8.21
C SER A 894 -24.86 16.15 6.81
N LEU A 895 -24.24 15.06 6.34
CA LEU A 895 -23.74 14.96 4.97
C LEU A 895 -24.87 15.01 3.95
N TYR A 896 -25.99 14.36 4.25
CA TYR A 896 -27.19 14.39 3.42
C TYR A 896 -27.77 15.81 3.29
N LEU A 897 -27.89 16.54 4.40
CA LEU A 897 -28.34 17.94 4.40
C LEU A 897 -27.38 18.85 3.62
N ALA A 898 -26.07 18.67 3.79
CA ALA A 898 -25.07 19.37 2.98
C ALA A 898 -25.22 19.03 1.49
N ALA A 899 -25.44 17.76 1.15
CA ALA A 899 -25.62 17.31 -0.23
C ALA A 899 -26.90 17.87 -0.86
N LEU A 900 -28.00 17.94 -0.11
CA LEU A 900 -29.23 18.62 -0.55
C LEU A 900 -28.98 20.08 -0.86
N ARG A 901 -28.24 20.80 0.00
CA ARG A 901 -27.84 22.20 -0.25
C ARG A 901 -26.96 22.35 -1.48
N ALA A 902 -25.97 21.48 -1.66
CA ALA A 902 -25.11 21.48 -2.84
C ALA A 902 -25.91 21.18 -4.12
N ALA A 903 -26.77 20.16 -4.09
CA ALA A 903 -27.63 19.79 -5.21
C ALA A 903 -28.63 20.91 -5.56
N GLU A 904 -29.15 21.63 -4.56
CA GLU A 904 -30.00 22.79 -4.76
C GLU A 904 -29.27 23.93 -5.51
N GLU A 905 -28.06 24.28 -5.09
CA GLU A 905 -27.28 25.33 -5.78
C GLU A 905 -26.93 24.89 -7.21
N MET A 906 -26.49 23.66 -7.41
CA MET A 906 -26.23 23.10 -8.73
C MET A 906 -27.49 23.07 -9.62
N ALA A 907 -28.65 22.71 -9.06
CA ALA A 907 -29.92 22.73 -9.78
C ALA A 907 -30.27 24.14 -10.27
N ARG A 908 -30.07 25.17 -9.44
CA ARG A 908 -30.28 26.57 -9.85
C ARG A 908 -29.35 26.98 -10.98
N LEU A 909 -28.06 26.63 -10.88
CA LEU A 909 -27.05 26.93 -11.89
C LEU A 909 -27.39 26.26 -13.24
N CYS A 910 -27.95 25.05 -13.21
CA CYS A 910 -28.40 24.32 -14.38
C CYS A 910 -29.81 24.70 -14.87
N GLY A 911 -30.52 25.59 -14.16
CA GLY A 911 -31.89 25.99 -14.49
C GLY A 911 -32.97 24.95 -14.17
N ASP A 912 -32.67 23.88 -13.42
CA ASP A 912 -33.62 22.85 -12.97
C ASP A 912 -34.35 23.33 -11.70
N LYS A 913 -35.24 24.30 -11.87
CA LYS A 913 -36.02 24.88 -10.75
C LYS A 913 -36.82 23.83 -9.96
N PRO A 914 -37.51 22.85 -10.58
CA PRO A 914 -38.22 21.81 -9.82
C PRO A 914 -37.30 21.01 -8.88
N ALA A 915 -36.10 20.64 -9.33
CA ALA A 915 -35.12 19.97 -8.49
C ALA A 915 -34.62 20.88 -7.36
N ALA A 916 -34.32 22.15 -7.66
CA ALA A 916 -33.89 23.12 -6.64
C ALA A 916 -34.94 23.29 -5.54
N ASP A 917 -36.21 23.47 -5.90
CA ASP A 917 -37.31 23.64 -4.95
C ASP A 917 -37.53 22.36 -4.11
N LYS A 918 -37.44 21.17 -4.73
CA LYS A 918 -37.52 19.87 -4.04
C LYS A 918 -36.41 19.73 -2.99
N TYR A 919 -35.16 19.97 -3.37
CA TYR A 919 -34.02 19.81 -2.47
C TYR A 919 -34.05 20.84 -1.33
N ARG A 920 -34.47 22.08 -1.62
CA ARG A 920 -34.65 23.11 -0.60
C ARG A 920 -35.68 22.71 0.46
N GLN A 921 -36.86 22.28 0.02
CA GLN A 921 -37.95 21.91 0.94
C GLN A 921 -37.57 20.73 1.83
N LEU A 922 -36.88 19.73 1.27
CA LEU A 922 -36.44 18.56 2.03
C LEU A 922 -35.32 18.94 3.02
N PHE A 923 -34.39 19.80 2.60
CA PHE A 923 -33.36 20.35 3.48
C PHE A 923 -33.97 21.09 4.68
N GLU A 924 -34.96 21.97 4.46
CA GLU A 924 -35.59 22.74 5.55
C GLU A 924 -36.26 21.82 6.59
N LYS A 925 -37.00 20.80 6.13
CA LYS A 925 -37.59 19.79 7.02
C LYS A 925 -36.52 19.02 7.80
N GLY A 926 -35.49 18.54 7.11
CA GLY A 926 -34.42 17.77 7.71
C GLY A 926 -33.57 18.59 8.68
N GLN A 927 -33.34 19.88 8.41
CA GLN A 927 -32.67 20.80 9.33
C GLN A 927 -33.46 20.92 10.65
N ASP A 928 -34.77 21.14 10.57
CA ASP A 928 -35.64 21.25 11.74
C ASP A 928 -35.74 19.93 12.52
N ALA A 929 -35.78 18.80 11.80
CA ALA A 929 -35.85 17.47 12.40
C ALA A 929 -34.53 17.07 13.08
N ALA A 930 -33.39 17.31 12.42
CA ALA A 930 -32.06 16.99 12.95
C ALA A 930 -31.73 17.82 14.19
N ALA A 931 -32.17 19.08 14.25
CA ALA A 931 -32.01 19.94 15.42
C ALA A 931 -32.64 19.36 16.70
N LYS A 932 -33.65 18.49 16.58
CA LYS A 932 -34.33 17.84 17.71
C LYS A 932 -33.55 16.65 18.27
N LEU A 933 -32.53 16.16 17.58
CA LEU A 933 -31.62 15.13 18.08
C LEU A 933 -30.61 15.67 19.09
N PHE A 934 -30.59 17.00 19.32
CA PHE A 934 -29.69 17.65 20.25
C PHE A 934 -30.12 17.40 21.70
N ASP A 935 -29.23 16.82 22.50
CA ASP A 935 -29.53 16.43 23.88
C ASP A 935 -29.27 17.54 24.92
N GLY A 936 -28.98 18.75 24.45
CA GLY A 936 -28.57 19.91 25.26
C GLY A 936 -27.05 20.15 25.26
N GLU A 937 -26.22 19.19 24.85
CA GLU A 937 -24.77 19.36 24.73
C GLU A 937 -24.25 18.93 23.35
N TYR A 938 -24.70 17.78 22.84
CA TYR A 938 -24.35 17.23 21.53
C TYR A 938 -25.51 16.44 20.91
N TYR A 939 -25.39 15.99 19.66
CA TYR A 939 -26.42 15.21 18.98
C TYR A 939 -26.29 13.72 19.29
N ILE A 940 -27.43 13.06 19.47
CA ILE A 940 -27.51 11.61 19.71
C ILE A 940 -28.10 10.86 18.51
N GLN A 941 -27.95 9.55 18.52
CA GLN A 941 -28.63 8.64 17.60
C GLN A 941 -29.86 8.03 18.28
N ILE A 942 -30.99 8.00 17.57
CA ILE A 942 -32.24 7.38 17.99
C ILE A 942 -32.62 6.29 16.98
N ALA A 943 -32.76 5.06 17.47
CA ALA A 943 -33.18 3.91 16.67
C ALA A 943 -33.89 2.89 17.55
N ASP A 944 -34.78 2.08 16.96
CA ASP A 944 -35.48 0.98 17.66
C ASP A 944 -34.47 -0.03 18.25
N ASN A 945 -33.37 -0.27 17.53
CA ASN A 945 -32.24 -1.04 18.02
C ASN A 945 -30.96 -0.20 17.87
N ILE A 946 -30.34 0.14 19.01
CA ILE A 946 -29.16 0.98 19.03
C ILE A 946 -27.84 0.19 18.93
N ASN A 947 -27.88 -1.14 19.03
CA ASN A 947 -26.71 -1.94 18.75
C ASN A 947 -26.23 -1.65 17.32
N LEU A 948 -24.91 -1.68 17.18
CA LEU A 948 -24.11 -1.23 16.05
C LEU A 948 -23.97 0.28 15.85
N GLY A 949 -24.73 1.10 16.58
CA GLY A 949 -24.67 2.56 16.54
C GLY A 949 -23.85 3.20 17.68
N TYR A 950 -23.94 4.52 17.79
CA TYR A 950 -23.34 5.31 18.87
C TYR A 950 -24.35 5.76 19.94
N GLY A 951 -25.65 5.75 19.68
CA GLY A 951 -26.68 6.06 20.69
C GLY A 951 -26.46 7.40 21.38
N LYS A 952 -26.33 7.37 22.71
CA LYS A 952 -26.07 8.56 23.54
C LYS A 952 -24.60 9.00 23.57
N GLY A 953 -23.76 8.39 22.74
CA GLY A 953 -22.33 8.69 22.67
C GLY A 953 -22.04 10.03 21.98
N CYS A 954 -20.99 10.70 22.42
CA CYS A 954 -20.41 11.84 21.73
C CYS A 954 -19.51 11.33 20.61
N TRP A 955 -19.99 11.43 19.36
CA TRP A 955 -19.26 10.97 18.17
C TRP A 955 -18.50 12.11 17.50
N ALA A 956 -17.24 11.89 17.12
CA ALA A 956 -16.37 12.94 16.58
C ALA A 956 -16.90 13.50 15.24
N ASP A 957 -17.43 12.64 14.38
CA ASP A 957 -17.93 13.02 13.05
C ASP A 957 -19.43 13.39 13.02
N GLN A 958 -20.10 13.53 14.18
CA GLN A 958 -21.56 13.72 14.24
C GLN A 958 -22.10 14.97 13.51
N VAL A 959 -21.23 15.91 13.11
CA VAL A 959 -21.58 17.11 12.33
C VAL A 959 -20.63 17.31 11.13
N VAL A 960 -20.09 16.22 10.57
CA VAL A 960 -19.12 16.27 9.45
C VAL A 960 -19.69 16.95 8.19
N GLY A 961 -21.00 16.88 7.95
CA GLY A 961 -21.64 17.62 6.86
C GLY A 961 -21.59 19.13 7.03
N GLN A 962 -21.58 19.65 8.26
CA GLN A 962 -21.45 21.09 8.50
C GLN A 962 -20.02 21.56 8.21
N TRP A 963 -19.00 20.72 8.45
CA TRP A 963 -17.64 20.99 7.98
C TRP A 963 -17.59 21.08 6.45
N TRP A 964 -18.21 20.14 5.74
CA TRP A 964 -18.36 20.20 4.28
C TRP A 964 -19.09 21.48 3.83
N ALA A 965 -20.16 21.88 4.52
CA ALA A 965 -20.88 23.11 4.22
C ALA A 965 -20.00 24.36 4.42
N CYS A 966 -19.10 24.37 5.41
CA CYS A 966 -18.09 25.42 5.55
C CYS A 966 -17.10 25.44 4.37
N VAL A 967 -16.56 24.28 3.99
CA VAL A 967 -15.61 24.14 2.86
C VAL A 967 -16.23 24.59 1.52
N LEU A 968 -17.53 24.34 1.34
CA LEU A 968 -18.29 24.66 0.12
C LEU A 968 -19.05 25.99 0.17
N ASN A 969 -18.93 26.74 1.27
CA ASN A 969 -19.67 27.98 1.49
C ASN A 969 -21.19 27.85 1.30
N LEU A 970 -21.78 26.76 1.82
CA LEU A 970 -23.22 26.45 1.72
C LEU A 970 -24.06 27.05 2.87
N GLY A 971 -23.41 27.73 3.82
CA GLY A 971 -24.02 28.28 5.02
C GLY A 971 -24.25 27.25 6.12
N ASP A 972 -25.16 27.57 7.04
CA ASP A 972 -25.45 26.76 8.21
C ASP A 972 -26.52 25.71 7.88
N ILE A 973 -26.12 24.44 7.87
CA ILE A 973 -27.02 23.31 7.64
C ILE A 973 -27.67 22.83 8.94
N LEU A 974 -27.06 23.16 10.08
CA LEU A 974 -27.58 22.92 11.43
C LEU A 974 -27.53 24.22 12.24
N PRO A 975 -28.31 24.33 13.34
CA PRO A 975 -28.26 25.53 14.19
C PRO A 975 -26.84 25.80 14.72
N ASN A 976 -26.31 26.99 14.41
CA ASN A 976 -24.94 27.40 14.76
C ASN A 976 -24.56 27.21 16.23
N GLU A 977 -25.46 27.55 17.14
CA GLU A 977 -25.20 27.40 18.58
C GLU A 977 -25.06 25.93 18.99
N GLN A 978 -25.86 25.04 18.39
CA GLN A 978 -25.77 23.60 18.62
C GLN A 978 -24.46 23.04 18.05
N VAL A 979 -24.07 23.42 16.83
CA VAL A 979 -22.77 23.02 16.22
C VAL A 979 -21.60 23.45 17.10
N ARG A 980 -21.60 24.70 17.59
CA ARG A 980 -20.58 25.19 18.53
C ARG A 980 -20.56 24.37 19.83
N SER A 981 -21.72 24.03 20.38
CA SER A 981 -21.82 23.17 21.57
C SER A 981 -21.25 21.78 21.31
N VAL A 982 -21.63 21.15 20.20
CA VAL A 982 -21.15 19.83 19.77
C VAL A 982 -19.63 19.81 19.68
N LEU A 983 -19.02 20.79 19.02
CA LEU A 983 -17.57 20.83 18.85
C LEU A 983 -16.82 21.04 20.19
N LYS A 984 -17.40 21.77 21.14
CA LYS A 984 -16.88 21.83 22.53
C LYS A 984 -17.01 20.47 23.22
N ALA A 985 -18.14 19.79 23.04
CA ALA A 985 -18.40 18.48 23.61
C ALA A 985 -17.43 17.42 23.06
N ILE A 986 -17.16 17.43 21.76
CA ILE A 986 -16.19 16.54 21.11
C ILE A 986 -14.80 16.74 21.73
N PHE A 987 -14.32 17.99 21.86
CA PHE A 987 -13.04 18.23 22.52
C PHE A 987 -13.07 17.78 23.99
N LYS A 988 -14.06 18.22 24.77
CA LYS A 988 -14.20 17.88 26.19
C LYS A 988 -14.22 16.36 26.43
N HIS A 989 -15.00 15.62 25.67
CA HIS A 989 -15.29 14.21 25.94
C HIS A 989 -14.38 13.25 25.16
N ASN A 990 -13.96 13.59 23.95
CA ASN A 990 -13.20 12.68 23.09
C ASN A 990 -11.70 12.99 23.05
N TRP A 991 -11.26 14.23 23.33
CA TRP A 991 -9.83 14.58 23.33
C TRP A 991 -9.11 14.04 24.56
N LEU A 992 -7.95 13.44 24.36
CA LEU A 992 -7.09 12.91 25.41
C LEU A 992 -5.69 13.48 25.26
N TRP A 993 -5.11 13.85 26.40
CA TRP A 993 -3.75 14.38 26.50
C TRP A 993 -2.69 13.28 26.56
N LYS A 994 -3.12 12.05 26.85
CA LYS A 994 -2.35 10.81 26.77
C LYS A 994 -3.28 9.66 26.42
N ILE A 995 -2.81 8.71 25.62
CA ILE A 995 -3.54 7.51 25.21
C ILE A 995 -3.03 6.31 26.04
N ASP A 996 -3.25 6.37 27.36
CA ASP A 996 -2.76 5.38 28.34
C ASP A 996 -3.90 4.62 29.04
N GLY A 997 -3.65 3.38 29.46
CA GLY A 997 -4.62 2.58 30.24
C GLY A 997 -5.74 1.90 29.44
N PHE A 998 -5.66 1.86 28.10
CA PHE A 998 -6.65 1.25 27.22
C PHE A 998 -6.40 -0.25 26.90
N GLN A 999 -5.52 -0.92 27.64
CA GLN A 999 -5.23 -2.34 27.44
C GLN A 999 -6.49 -3.20 27.64
N GLY A 1000 -6.84 -4.05 26.66
CA GLY A 1000 -8.02 -4.92 26.72
C GLY A 1000 -9.36 -4.25 26.34
N THR A 1001 -9.35 -2.98 25.92
CA THR A 1001 -10.51 -2.33 25.25
C THR A 1001 -10.62 -2.81 23.79
N GLN A 1002 -11.78 -2.66 23.12
CA GLN A 1002 -11.91 -3.09 21.71
C GLN A 1002 -11.27 -2.06 20.74
N ARG A 1003 -9.96 -1.84 20.88
CA ARG A 1003 -9.17 -1.23 19.81
C ARG A 1003 -9.01 -2.27 18.72
N PHE A 1004 -9.72 -2.08 17.60
CA PHE A 1004 -9.54 -2.96 16.45
C PHE A 1004 -8.12 -2.79 15.90
N LEU A 1005 -7.60 -1.56 15.91
CA LEU A 1005 -6.24 -1.17 15.53
C LEU A 1005 -5.68 -0.11 16.51
N GLN A 1006 -4.35 0.00 16.63
CA GLN A 1006 -3.68 0.91 17.58
C GLN A 1006 -2.81 1.94 16.84
N PHE A 1007 -3.35 3.13 16.58
CA PHE A 1007 -2.65 4.23 15.89
C PHE A 1007 -2.02 5.26 16.81
N ALA A 1008 -2.50 5.34 18.06
CA ALA A 1008 -1.98 6.22 19.11
C ALA A 1008 -1.86 5.46 20.44
N ASP A 1009 -0.78 5.72 21.18
CA ASP A 1009 -0.50 5.04 22.44
C ASP A 1009 0.39 5.81 23.43
N GLY A 1010 0.30 5.44 24.72
CA GLY A 1010 1.14 5.97 25.78
C GLY A 1010 1.01 7.48 25.91
N ASP A 1011 2.12 8.19 25.73
CA ASP A 1011 2.18 9.67 25.80
C ASP A 1011 1.62 10.39 24.56
N ASP A 1012 1.17 9.66 23.54
CA ASP A 1012 0.51 10.24 22.38
C ASP A 1012 -0.74 11.00 22.82
N LYS A 1013 -1.00 12.16 22.22
CA LYS A 1013 -2.29 12.88 22.33
C LYS A 1013 -3.21 12.39 21.22
N GLY A 1014 -4.52 12.39 21.45
CA GLY A 1014 -5.45 11.97 20.40
C GLY A 1014 -6.92 12.23 20.69
N LEU A 1015 -7.69 12.40 19.63
CA LEU A 1015 -9.14 12.48 19.65
C LEU A 1015 -9.73 11.09 19.38
N LEU A 1016 -10.49 10.55 20.34
CA LEU A 1016 -11.21 9.29 20.11
C LEU A 1016 -12.39 9.50 19.15
N CYS A 1017 -12.64 8.52 18.28
CA CYS A 1017 -13.83 8.56 17.40
C CYS A 1017 -15.14 8.64 18.19
N GLY A 1018 -15.25 7.96 19.35
CA GLY A 1018 -16.46 7.99 20.18
C GLY A 1018 -16.21 7.87 21.68
N SER A 1019 -17.05 8.55 22.47
CA SER A 1019 -17.08 8.43 23.94
C SER A 1019 -18.53 8.42 24.47
N TRP A 1020 -18.77 7.90 25.68
CA TRP A 1020 -20.11 7.86 26.31
C TRP A 1020 -20.10 8.54 27.68
N PRO A 1021 -19.90 9.87 27.73
CA PRO A 1021 -19.71 10.60 28.99
C PRO A 1021 -20.94 10.58 29.91
N LYS A 1022 -22.14 10.39 29.34
CA LYS A 1022 -23.42 10.30 30.05
C LYS A 1022 -23.90 8.85 30.27
N GLY A 1023 -23.03 7.86 30.05
CA GLY A 1023 -23.39 6.44 30.05
C GLY A 1023 -24.23 6.03 28.83
N GLY A 1024 -24.79 4.82 28.86
CA GLY A 1024 -25.64 4.30 27.78
C GLY A 1024 -24.88 3.85 26.53
N ARG A 1025 -23.64 3.35 26.72
CA ARG A 1025 -22.88 2.68 25.66
C ARG A 1025 -23.62 1.41 25.22
N PRO A 1026 -23.91 1.22 23.92
CA PRO A 1026 -24.46 -0.04 23.42
C PRO A 1026 -23.56 -1.23 23.75
N GLU A 1027 -24.12 -2.44 23.83
CA GLU A 1027 -23.35 -3.67 24.07
C GLU A 1027 -22.37 -3.97 22.92
N ASP A 1028 -22.84 -3.78 21.68
CA ASP A 1028 -22.02 -3.81 20.45
C ASP A 1028 -22.09 -2.44 19.78
N PRO A 1029 -21.30 -1.45 20.23
CA PRO A 1029 -21.34 -0.10 19.66
C PRO A 1029 -20.64 -0.07 18.29
N ILE A 1030 -20.79 1.05 17.59
CA ILE A 1030 -20.10 1.33 16.31
C ILE A 1030 -18.58 1.01 16.38
N LEU A 1031 -18.00 0.59 15.25
CA LEU A 1031 -16.58 0.22 15.15
C LEU A 1031 -15.66 1.43 15.37
N TYR A 1032 -14.38 1.14 15.65
CA TYR A 1032 -13.27 2.12 15.72
C TYR A 1032 -13.41 3.26 16.74
N ARG A 1033 -14.46 3.25 17.57
CA ARG A 1033 -14.75 4.29 18.59
C ARG A 1033 -13.59 4.59 19.56
N ASP A 1034 -12.76 3.60 19.87
CA ASP A 1034 -11.66 3.70 20.83
C ASP A 1034 -10.30 4.02 20.12
N GLU A 1035 -10.33 4.42 18.83
CA GLU A 1035 -9.19 4.77 17.98
C GLU A 1035 -9.08 6.28 17.72
N CYS A 1036 -7.90 6.74 17.25
CA CYS A 1036 -7.66 8.12 16.83
C CYS A 1036 -7.32 8.13 15.33
N TRP A 1037 -8.22 8.69 14.52
CA TRP A 1037 -8.06 8.82 13.07
C TRP A 1037 -7.57 10.23 12.73
N THR A 1038 -6.37 10.36 12.18
CA THR A 1038 -5.75 11.66 11.88
C THR A 1038 -6.60 12.48 10.91
N GLY A 1039 -7.25 11.83 9.95
CA GLY A 1039 -8.14 12.51 9.01
C GLY A 1039 -9.36 13.14 9.68
N VAL A 1040 -9.91 12.49 10.70
CA VAL A 1040 -11.02 13.03 11.51
C VAL A 1040 -10.52 14.13 12.45
N GLU A 1041 -9.34 13.97 13.04
CA GLU A 1041 -8.73 15.00 13.89
C GLU A 1041 -8.53 16.33 13.15
N TYR A 1042 -7.98 16.30 11.94
CA TYR A 1042 -7.83 17.51 11.14
C TYR A 1042 -9.16 18.09 10.67
N GLN A 1043 -10.13 17.25 10.34
CA GLN A 1043 -11.48 17.68 10.03
C GLN A 1043 -12.12 18.42 11.21
N VAL A 1044 -12.07 17.84 12.41
CA VAL A 1044 -12.63 18.44 13.63
C VAL A 1044 -11.88 19.73 13.96
N ALA A 1045 -10.55 19.73 13.86
CA ALA A 1045 -9.74 20.92 14.10
C ALA A 1045 -10.10 22.07 13.15
N ALA A 1046 -10.22 21.81 11.85
CA ALA A 1046 -10.65 22.79 10.86
C ALA A 1046 -12.07 23.30 11.16
N HIS A 1047 -13.00 22.41 11.51
CA HIS A 1047 -14.37 22.77 11.85
C HIS A 1047 -14.43 23.67 13.10
N LYS A 1048 -13.62 23.38 14.12
CA LYS A 1048 -13.46 24.23 15.31
C LYS A 1048 -12.93 25.61 14.94
N ILE A 1049 -11.97 25.70 14.02
CA ILE A 1049 -11.46 26.98 13.53
C ILE A 1049 -12.54 27.78 12.78
N TYR A 1050 -13.33 27.14 11.91
CA TYR A 1050 -14.43 27.80 11.21
C TYR A 1050 -15.44 28.47 12.16
N VAL A 1051 -15.74 27.83 13.30
CA VAL A 1051 -16.70 28.36 14.29
C VAL A 1051 -16.06 29.25 15.37
N GLY A 1052 -14.76 29.52 15.30
CA GLY A 1052 -14.03 30.41 16.22
C GLY A 1052 -13.48 29.75 17.49
N GLN A 1053 -13.44 28.42 17.57
CA GLN A 1053 -12.86 27.65 18.69
C GLN A 1053 -11.37 27.36 18.44
N ILE A 1054 -10.59 28.44 18.30
CA ILE A 1054 -9.22 28.41 17.75
C ILE A 1054 -8.25 27.59 18.59
N GLU A 1055 -8.15 27.85 19.90
CA GLU A 1055 -7.17 27.21 20.78
C GLU A 1055 -7.31 25.68 20.81
N GLU A 1056 -8.55 25.18 20.93
CA GLU A 1056 -8.84 23.75 20.93
C GLU A 1056 -8.56 23.11 19.56
N GLY A 1057 -8.86 23.81 18.45
CA GLY A 1057 -8.49 23.35 17.11
C GLY A 1057 -6.98 23.23 16.93
N LEU A 1058 -6.23 24.24 17.37
CA LEU A 1058 -4.77 24.24 17.34
C LEU A 1058 -4.16 23.15 18.24
N ALA A 1059 -4.77 22.86 19.39
CA ALA A 1059 -4.34 21.79 20.28
C ALA A 1059 -4.46 20.40 19.62
N ILE A 1060 -5.54 20.15 18.87
CA ILE A 1060 -5.72 18.90 18.11
C ILE A 1060 -4.62 18.76 17.06
N VAL A 1061 -4.39 19.78 16.23
CA VAL A 1061 -3.35 19.75 15.18
C VAL A 1061 -1.98 19.49 15.79
N ARG A 1062 -1.64 20.20 16.86
CA ARG A 1062 -0.34 20.02 17.54
C ARG A 1062 -0.20 18.61 18.11
N GLY A 1063 -1.20 18.10 18.80
CA GLY A 1063 -1.16 16.75 19.36
C GLY A 1063 -1.05 15.67 18.28
N ALA A 1064 -1.72 15.86 17.14
CA ALA A 1064 -1.57 14.98 15.99
C ALA A 1064 -0.12 14.99 15.46
N ARG A 1065 0.49 16.16 15.25
CA ARG A 1065 1.88 16.27 14.76
C ARG A 1065 2.93 15.79 15.75
N GLU A 1066 2.73 15.96 17.06
CA GLU A 1066 3.64 15.44 18.09
C GLU A 1066 3.73 13.89 18.08
N ARG A 1067 2.77 13.17 17.49
CA ARG A 1067 2.86 11.70 17.29
C ARG A 1067 3.84 11.28 16.18
N TYR A 1068 4.22 12.22 15.31
CA TYR A 1068 5.02 12.02 14.10
C TYR A 1068 6.28 12.89 14.12
N ASP A 1069 6.98 12.93 15.25
CA ASP A 1069 8.18 13.76 15.47
C ASP A 1069 9.50 13.09 15.07
N GLY A 1070 9.44 11.90 14.45
CA GLY A 1070 10.60 11.10 14.07
C GLY A 1070 11.08 10.07 15.10
N THR A 1071 10.61 10.13 16.35
CA THR A 1071 11.03 9.17 17.39
C THR A 1071 10.29 7.84 17.29
N LYS A 1072 8.96 7.89 17.10
CA LYS A 1072 8.10 6.70 16.92
C LYS A 1072 7.68 6.51 15.46
N ARG A 1073 7.38 7.61 14.75
CA ARG A 1073 6.75 7.60 13.41
C ARG A 1073 7.31 8.75 12.55
N SER A 1074 7.32 8.55 11.23
CA SER A 1074 7.80 9.56 10.27
C SER A 1074 6.82 10.74 10.17
N PRO A 1075 7.28 12.00 10.14
CA PRO A 1075 6.45 13.20 9.90
C PRO A 1075 5.61 13.15 8.61
N TRP A 1076 6.06 12.39 7.62
CA TRP A 1076 5.43 12.26 6.30
C TRP A 1076 4.61 10.98 6.10
N ASN A 1077 4.39 10.19 7.17
CA ASN A 1077 3.64 8.94 7.11
C ASN A 1077 2.58 8.87 8.22
N GLU A 1078 1.46 9.55 8.01
CA GLU A 1078 0.32 9.42 8.93
C GLU A 1078 -0.43 8.11 8.70
N ILE A 1079 -0.64 7.36 9.79
CA ILE A 1079 -1.17 6.00 9.77
C ILE A 1079 -2.63 5.96 10.27
N GLU A 1080 -3.46 5.21 9.55
CA GLU A 1080 -4.73 4.65 10.03
C GLU A 1080 -4.72 3.15 9.66
N CYS A 1081 -5.74 2.64 8.94
CA CYS A 1081 -5.80 1.24 8.50
C CYS A 1081 -4.57 0.80 7.67
N GLY A 1082 -3.80 1.75 7.14
CA GLY A 1082 -2.47 1.52 6.58
C GLY A 1082 -1.58 2.75 6.74
N ASP A 1083 -0.36 2.65 6.20
CA ASP A 1083 0.58 3.75 6.02
C ASP A 1083 0.16 4.69 4.88
N TYR A 1084 0.56 5.96 4.96
CA TYR A 1084 0.25 7.02 4.00
C TYR A 1084 -1.24 7.07 3.70
N TYR A 1085 -2.05 7.15 4.77
CA TYR A 1085 -3.49 6.96 4.67
C TYR A 1085 -4.19 8.24 4.19
N VAL A 1086 -4.98 8.14 3.12
CA VAL A 1086 -5.49 9.29 2.37
C VAL A 1086 -6.43 10.19 3.15
N ARG A 1087 -7.05 9.69 4.22
CA ARG A 1087 -7.94 10.51 5.07
C ARG A 1087 -7.22 11.71 5.69
N ALA A 1088 -5.91 11.60 5.95
CA ALA A 1088 -5.07 12.68 6.45
C ALA A 1088 -4.92 13.87 5.48
N LEU A 1089 -5.28 13.69 4.20
CA LEU A 1089 -5.38 14.80 3.23
C LEU A 1089 -6.52 15.79 3.55
N SER A 1090 -7.34 15.53 4.59
CA SER A 1090 -8.23 16.53 5.17
C SER A 1090 -7.49 17.70 5.83
N SER A 1091 -6.19 17.52 6.15
CA SER A 1091 -5.29 18.55 6.69
C SER A 1091 -5.27 19.84 5.88
N TRP A 1092 -5.51 19.79 4.57
CA TRP A 1092 -5.59 21.02 3.75
C TRP A 1092 -6.78 21.91 4.14
N SER A 1093 -7.85 21.35 4.71
CA SER A 1093 -8.97 22.14 5.23
C SER A 1093 -8.59 23.04 6.41
N LEU A 1094 -7.48 22.76 7.10
CA LEU A 1094 -6.92 23.63 8.14
C LEU A 1094 -6.54 25.00 7.55
N LEU A 1095 -5.88 25.01 6.39
CA LEU A 1095 -5.48 26.23 5.69
C LEU A 1095 -6.71 27.03 5.25
N LEU A 1096 -7.72 26.35 4.68
CA LEU A 1096 -8.98 26.96 4.27
C LEU A 1096 -9.71 27.60 5.47
N ALA A 1097 -9.77 26.89 6.60
CA ALA A 1097 -10.41 27.37 7.83
C ALA A 1097 -9.67 28.57 8.44
N ALA A 1098 -8.34 28.52 8.48
CA ALA A 1098 -7.51 29.60 9.02
C ALA A 1098 -7.68 30.89 8.21
N GLN A 1099 -7.86 30.78 6.90
CA GLN A 1099 -8.08 31.91 5.98
C GLN A 1099 -9.52 32.40 5.92
N GLY A 1100 -10.49 31.57 6.33
CA GLY A 1100 -11.89 31.77 5.95
C GLY A 1100 -12.04 31.84 4.42
N TYR A 1101 -11.32 30.96 3.72
CA TYR A 1101 -11.20 30.94 2.26
C TYR A 1101 -12.48 30.42 1.60
N ALA A 1102 -12.94 31.10 0.54
CA ALA A 1102 -13.92 30.55 -0.39
C ALA A 1102 -13.61 30.98 -1.82
N TYR A 1103 -13.84 30.07 -2.77
CA TYR A 1103 -13.59 30.27 -4.19
C TYR A 1103 -14.77 29.74 -5.01
N ASP A 1104 -15.16 30.52 -6.02
CA ASP A 1104 -16.14 30.15 -7.03
C ASP A 1104 -15.59 30.64 -8.37
N GLY A 1105 -14.90 29.74 -9.07
CA GLY A 1105 -14.23 30.04 -10.31
C GLY A 1105 -15.17 30.45 -11.45
N PRO A 1106 -16.30 29.75 -11.70
CA PRO A 1106 -17.23 30.16 -12.74
C PRO A 1106 -17.89 31.53 -12.47
N ALA A 1107 -18.06 31.90 -11.20
CA ALA A 1107 -18.51 33.25 -10.83
C ALA A 1107 -17.37 34.28 -10.71
N GLN A 1108 -16.11 33.87 -10.91
CA GLN A 1108 -14.90 34.70 -10.80
C GLN A 1108 -14.82 35.42 -9.44
N ARG A 1109 -15.13 34.68 -8.37
CA ARG A 1109 -15.26 35.20 -7.00
C ARG A 1109 -14.24 34.55 -6.07
N LEU A 1110 -13.57 35.40 -5.28
CA LEU A 1110 -12.62 34.97 -4.26
C LEU A 1110 -12.92 35.67 -2.93
N SER A 1111 -12.89 34.93 -1.83
CA SER A 1111 -13.28 35.41 -0.50
C SER A 1111 -12.26 35.03 0.57
N PHE A 1112 -12.00 35.96 1.48
CA PHE A 1112 -11.13 35.75 2.64
C PHE A 1112 -11.76 36.36 3.91
N ASN A 1113 -11.66 35.63 5.02
CA ASN A 1113 -12.01 36.10 6.34
C ASN A 1113 -11.12 35.42 7.39
N PRO A 1114 -9.84 35.83 7.49
CA PRO A 1114 -8.87 35.16 8.35
C PRO A 1114 -9.39 34.98 9.78
N ARG A 1115 -9.22 33.77 10.31
CA ARG A 1115 -9.65 33.36 11.66
C ARG A 1115 -8.48 33.22 12.62
N ILE A 1116 -7.29 32.96 12.08
CA ILE A 1116 -6.03 32.98 12.82
C ILE A 1116 -5.27 34.22 12.37
N THR A 1117 -4.70 34.95 13.34
CA THR A 1117 -3.99 36.23 13.12
C THR A 1117 -4.75 37.23 12.23
N PRO A 1118 -6.05 37.50 12.50
CA PRO A 1118 -6.89 38.31 11.61
C PRO A 1118 -6.40 39.75 11.37
N ASP A 1119 -5.56 40.28 12.24
CA ASP A 1119 -4.99 41.62 12.09
C ASP A 1119 -3.68 41.65 11.29
N ASP A 1120 -2.99 40.51 11.18
CA ASP A 1120 -1.73 40.34 10.42
C ASP A 1120 -1.65 38.90 9.87
N HIS A 1121 -2.40 38.65 8.81
CA HIS A 1121 -2.50 37.33 8.20
C HIS A 1121 -1.69 37.25 6.91
N ARG A 1122 -0.91 36.19 6.74
CA ARG A 1122 -0.31 35.82 5.46
C ARG A 1122 -0.36 34.32 5.26
N SER A 1123 -0.76 33.85 4.08
CA SER A 1123 -0.76 32.42 3.74
C SER A 1123 -0.99 32.15 2.25
N PHE A 1124 -0.69 30.92 1.82
CA PHE A 1124 -0.90 30.41 0.46
C PHE A 1124 -2.38 30.23 0.07
N PHE A 1125 -2.77 30.55 -1.15
CA PHE A 1125 -4.08 30.18 -1.71
C PHE A 1125 -3.96 29.62 -3.14
N SER A 1126 -4.94 28.80 -3.55
CA SER A 1126 -5.02 28.26 -4.92
C SER A 1126 -6.43 28.34 -5.51
N THR A 1127 -6.47 28.65 -6.81
CA THR A 1127 -7.67 28.79 -7.65
C THR A 1127 -7.72 27.67 -8.70
N ALA A 1128 -8.59 27.77 -9.70
CA ALA A 1128 -8.67 26.77 -10.76
C ALA A 1128 -7.40 26.69 -11.61
N ASP A 1129 -6.81 27.85 -11.94
CA ASP A 1129 -5.73 27.98 -12.94
C ASP A 1129 -4.52 28.79 -12.43
N GLY A 1130 -4.47 29.12 -11.13
CA GLY A 1130 -3.37 29.87 -10.54
C GLY A 1130 -3.33 29.79 -9.02
N TRP A 1131 -2.19 30.16 -8.44
CA TRP A 1131 -1.98 30.18 -7.00
C TRP A 1131 -1.03 31.30 -6.58
N GLY A 1132 -1.00 31.60 -5.29
CA GLY A 1132 -0.14 32.66 -4.75
C GLY A 1132 -0.32 32.88 -3.26
N ARG A 1133 -0.02 34.10 -2.80
CA ARG A 1133 -0.08 34.50 -1.38
C ARG A 1133 -1.14 35.56 -1.14
N PHE A 1134 -1.92 35.35 -0.09
CA PHE A 1134 -2.86 36.33 0.45
C PHE A 1134 -2.27 36.98 1.69
N GLU A 1135 -2.29 38.31 1.74
CA GLU A 1135 -1.92 39.11 2.90
C GLU A 1135 -3.08 40.00 3.34
N GLN A 1136 -3.31 40.08 4.65
CA GLN A 1136 -4.25 41.01 5.27
C GLN A 1136 -3.58 41.72 6.44
N LYS A 1137 -3.66 43.06 6.46
CA LYS A 1137 -3.24 43.89 7.58
C LYS A 1137 -4.38 44.78 8.04
N ARG A 1138 -4.64 44.80 9.34
CA ARG A 1138 -5.62 45.71 9.98
C ARG A 1138 -4.92 46.65 10.95
N SER A 1139 -5.28 47.92 10.89
CA SER A 1139 -4.79 48.93 11.82
C SER A 1139 -5.85 50.01 12.02
N GLY A 1140 -6.34 50.15 13.26
CA GLY A 1140 -7.44 51.05 13.59
C GLY A 1140 -8.67 50.78 12.72
N ASN A 1141 -9.07 51.79 11.95
CA ASN A 1141 -10.24 51.76 11.06
C ASN A 1141 -9.88 51.40 9.60
N SER A 1142 -8.70 50.82 9.38
CA SER A 1142 -8.19 50.47 8.05
C SER A 1142 -7.91 48.97 7.93
N GLN A 1143 -8.22 48.42 6.77
CA GLN A 1143 -7.85 47.06 6.37
C GLN A 1143 -7.27 47.08 4.96
N THR A 1144 -6.08 46.54 4.78
CA THR A 1144 -5.45 46.33 3.48
C THR A 1144 -5.37 44.84 3.19
N ASN A 1145 -5.78 44.44 1.99
CA ASN A 1145 -5.67 43.07 1.51
C ASN A 1145 -4.83 43.07 0.23
N ALA A 1146 -3.89 42.14 0.11
CA ALA A 1146 -3.07 41.95 -1.09
C ALA A 1146 -3.11 40.48 -1.52
N LEU A 1147 -3.31 40.25 -2.81
CA LEU A 1147 -3.29 38.94 -3.45
C LEU A 1147 -2.14 38.96 -4.47
N ALA A 1148 -0.99 38.39 -4.10
CA ALA A 1148 0.14 38.22 -4.99
C ALA A 1148 -0.03 36.89 -5.73
N PHE A 1149 -0.04 36.93 -7.06
CA PHE A 1149 -0.13 35.72 -7.90
C PHE A 1149 1.28 35.26 -8.24
N ASP A 1150 1.69 34.12 -7.69
CA ASP A 1150 3.04 33.59 -7.86
C ASP A 1150 3.12 32.65 -9.08
N TRP A 1151 2.00 32.06 -9.50
CA TRP A 1151 1.92 31.16 -10.66
C TRP A 1151 0.54 31.15 -11.33
N GLY A 1152 0.54 30.90 -12.64
CA GLY A 1152 -0.68 30.71 -13.42
C GLY A 1152 -1.47 32.01 -13.61
N ARG A 1153 -2.81 31.88 -13.62
CA ARG A 1153 -3.74 33.00 -13.82
C ARG A 1153 -5.01 32.83 -13.00
N CYS A 1154 -5.72 33.93 -12.78
CA CYS A 1154 -7.04 33.95 -12.17
C CYS A 1154 -7.88 35.07 -12.78
N ASP A 1155 -9.08 34.71 -13.26
CA ASP A 1155 -10.08 35.69 -13.69
C ASP A 1155 -10.91 36.13 -12.48
N LEU A 1156 -11.03 37.44 -12.30
CA LEU A 1156 -11.64 38.06 -11.12
C LEU A 1156 -12.73 39.06 -11.51
N ARG A 1157 -13.89 38.90 -10.89
CA ARG A 1157 -15.03 39.82 -10.94
C ARG A 1157 -15.39 40.36 -9.57
N GLU A 1158 -15.25 39.54 -8.53
CA GLU A 1158 -15.69 39.89 -7.18
C GLU A 1158 -14.69 39.42 -6.12
N LEU A 1159 -14.35 40.31 -5.20
CA LEU A 1159 -13.54 40.01 -4.02
C LEU A 1159 -14.37 40.24 -2.76
N ARG A 1160 -14.25 39.35 -1.79
CA ARG A 1160 -14.96 39.47 -0.50
C ARG A 1160 -13.99 39.41 0.67
N PHE A 1161 -14.10 40.37 1.57
CA PHE A 1161 -13.25 40.44 2.75
C PHE A 1161 -14.07 40.58 4.02
N GLY A 1162 -13.87 39.69 4.98
CA GLY A 1162 -14.46 39.83 6.31
C GLY A 1162 -13.94 41.09 7.00
N LEU A 1163 -14.83 41.80 7.70
CA LEU A 1163 -14.52 42.99 8.48
C LEU A 1163 -14.69 42.72 9.99
N PRO A 1164 -14.09 43.54 10.87
CA PRO A 1164 -14.35 43.49 12.30
C PRO A 1164 -15.83 43.65 12.65
N SER A 1165 -16.26 43.01 13.75
CA SER A 1165 -17.62 43.13 14.28
C SER A 1165 -17.99 44.60 14.56
N GLY A 1166 -19.21 45.00 14.21
CA GLY A 1166 -19.73 46.35 14.48
C GLY A 1166 -19.51 47.38 13.36
N VAL A 1167 -18.77 47.02 12.31
CA VAL A 1167 -18.65 47.87 11.10
C VAL A 1167 -20.01 47.99 10.40
N THR A 1168 -20.45 49.22 10.15
CA THR A 1168 -21.73 49.54 9.50
C THR A 1168 -21.58 50.23 8.14
N LYS A 1169 -20.38 50.74 7.83
CA LYS A 1169 -20.04 51.37 6.55
C LYS A 1169 -18.62 50.99 6.16
N VAL A 1170 -18.37 50.82 4.87
CA VAL A 1170 -17.02 50.60 4.33
C VAL A 1170 -16.85 51.40 3.05
N THR A 1171 -15.66 51.92 2.84
CA THR A 1171 -15.19 52.49 1.57
C THR A 1171 -13.95 51.72 1.14
N ALA A 1172 -13.77 51.51 -0.16
CA ALA A 1172 -12.63 50.76 -0.67
C ALA A 1172 -12.02 51.42 -1.91
N LYS A 1173 -10.74 51.14 -2.14
CA LYS A 1173 -10.02 51.37 -3.40
C LYS A 1173 -9.31 50.07 -3.77
N ALA A 1174 -9.25 49.77 -5.06
CA ALA A 1174 -8.55 48.60 -5.56
C ALA A 1174 -7.58 48.98 -6.68
N LYS A 1175 -6.47 48.24 -6.77
CA LYS A 1175 -5.48 48.36 -7.85
C LYS A 1175 -4.96 46.98 -8.25
N LEU A 1176 -4.57 46.86 -9.51
CA LEU A 1176 -3.73 45.79 -10.04
C LEU A 1176 -2.34 46.37 -10.27
N ASP A 1177 -1.36 45.95 -9.48
CA ASP A 1177 -0.04 46.55 -9.40
C ASP A 1177 -0.15 48.06 -9.11
N ASP A 1178 0.21 48.92 -10.06
CA ASP A 1178 0.10 50.39 -9.95
C ASP A 1178 -1.15 50.96 -10.64
N ARG A 1179 -1.95 50.12 -11.30
CA ARG A 1179 -3.14 50.55 -12.06
C ARG A 1179 -4.39 50.49 -11.19
N GLY A 1180 -5.03 51.63 -10.95
CA GLY A 1180 -6.33 51.71 -10.26
C GLY A 1180 -7.45 50.95 -11.00
N LEU A 1181 -8.33 50.30 -10.23
CA LEU A 1181 -9.48 49.54 -10.73
C LEU A 1181 -10.80 50.25 -10.41
N PHE A 1182 -11.76 50.17 -11.33
CA PHE A 1182 -13.11 50.69 -11.12
C PHE A 1182 -13.96 49.67 -10.36
N ILE A 1183 -14.37 50.01 -9.13
CA ILE A 1183 -15.05 49.11 -8.22
C ILE A 1183 -16.36 49.67 -7.68
N GLU A 1184 -17.27 48.76 -7.35
CA GLU A 1184 -18.42 49.01 -6.50
C GLU A 1184 -18.18 48.31 -5.15
N THR A 1185 -18.56 48.96 -4.05
CA THR A 1185 -18.37 48.43 -2.69
C THR A 1185 -19.71 48.33 -1.98
N LYS A 1186 -20.00 47.16 -1.42
CA LYS A 1186 -21.19 46.90 -0.61
C LYS A 1186 -20.80 46.22 0.70
N LEU A 1187 -21.45 46.58 1.80
CA LEU A 1187 -21.39 45.82 3.04
C LEU A 1187 -22.52 44.78 3.04
N ASP A 1188 -22.16 43.51 3.21
CA ASP A 1188 -23.11 42.39 3.33
C ASP A 1188 -22.76 41.57 4.58
N LYS A 1189 -23.60 41.69 5.63
CA LYS A 1189 -23.47 40.94 6.90
C LYS A 1189 -22.03 40.90 7.46
N GLY A 1190 -21.37 42.05 7.55
CA GLY A 1190 -20.00 42.16 8.06
C GLY A 1190 -18.89 41.81 7.06
N THR A 1191 -19.24 41.61 5.78
CA THR A 1191 -18.29 41.35 4.69
C THR A 1191 -18.31 42.52 3.70
N ALA A 1192 -17.14 43.06 3.37
CA ALA A 1192 -16.97 43.97 2.24
C ALA A 1192 -17.02 43.17 0.94
N VAL A 1193 -17.99 43.46 0.08
CA VAL A 1193 -18.10 42.92 -1.28
C VAL A 1193 -17.58 43.97 -2.25
N ILE A 1194 -16.51 43.64 -2.95
CA ILE A 1194 -15.83 44.50 -3.92
C ILE A 1194 -16.09 43.92 -5.31
N THR A 1195 -16.98 44.57 -6.07
CA THR A 1195 -17.31 44.16 -7.44
C THR A 1195 -16.49 44.98 -8.42
N LEU A 1196 -15.66 44.33 -9.23
CA LEU A 1196 -14.93 44.96 -10.32
C LEU A 1196 -15.91 45.23 -11.46
N THR A 1197 -16.18 46.50 -11.77
CA THR A 1197 -17.15 46.89 -12.81
C THR A 1197 -16.78 46.32 -14.19
N THR A 1198 -15.47 46.15 -14.44
CA THR A 1198 -14.91 45.36 -15.54
C THR A 1198 -14.11 44.20 -14.92
N PRO A 1199 -14.38 42.93 -15.28
CA PRO A 1199 -13.58 41.81 -14.78
C PRO A 1199 -12.11 41.96 -15.21
N ILE A 1200 -11.20 41.42 -14.44
CA ILE A 1200 -9.76 41.42 -14.75
C ILE A 1200 -9.23 39.99 -14.81
N THR A 1201 -8.09 39.81 -15.47
CA THR A 1201 -7.27 38.60 -15.36
C THR A 1201 -5.98 39.00 -14.65
N ALA A 1202 -5.73 38.41 -13.48
CA ALA A 1202 -4.45 38.49 -12.81
C ALA A 1202 -3.58 37.30 -13.24
N VAL A 1203 -2.31 37.53 -13.55
CA VAL A 1203 -1.35 36.49 -13.95
C VAL A 1203 -0.15 36.48 -13.00
N ALA A 1204 0.68 35.44 -13.10
CA ALA A 1204 1.93 35.35 -12.34
C ALA A 1204 2.75 36.66 -12.40
N GLY A 1205 3.14 37.16 -11.23
CA GLY A 1205 3.82 38.44 -11.04
C GLY A 1205 2.91 39.62 -10.73
N ASN A 1206 1.59 39.52 -10.96
CA ASN A 1206 0.66 40.58 -10.55
C ASN A 1206 0.32 40.53 -9.06
N THR A 1207 0.00 41.69 -8.51
CA THR A 1207 -0.60 41.84 -7.18
C THR A 1207 -1.90 42.64 -7.27
N VAL A 1208 -3.00 42.08 -6.75
CA VAL A 1208 -4.25 42.82 -6.55
C VAL A 1208 -4.28 43.35 -5.13
N THR A 1209 -4.37 44.66 -4.95
CA THR A 1209 -4.45 45.29 -3.62
C THR A 1209 -5.82 45.95 -3.44
N VAL A 1210 -6.44 45.73 -2.29
CA VAL A 1210 -7.67 46.39 -1.87
C VAL A 1210 -7.45 47.07 -0.52
N GLU A 1211 -7.55 48.39 -0.50
CA GLU A 1211 -7.46 49.22 0.69
C GLU A 1211 -8.87 49.63 1.11
N MET A 1212 -9.22 49.39 2.37
CA MET A 1212 -10.55 49.65 2.92
C MET A 1212 -10.46 50.53 4.16
N SER A 1213 -11.47 51.39 4.35
CA SER A 1213 -11.66 52.21 5.55
C SER A 1213 -13.10 52.13 6.03
N PHE A 1214 -13.32 51.98 7.34
CA PHE A 1214 -14.63 51.77 7.95
C PHE A 1214 -14.85 52.52 9.26
#